data_AF-A0A6N8YRZ2-F1
#
_entry.id   AF-A0A6N8YRZ2-F1
#
_cell.length_a   1.000
_cell.length_b   1.000
_cell.length_c   1.000
_cell.angle_alpha   90.00
_cell.angle_beta   90.00
_cell.angle_gamma   90.00
#
_symmetry.space_group_name_H-M   'P 1'
#
loop_
_entity.id
_entity.type
_entity.pdbx_description
1 polymer ?
#
loop_
_entity_poly.entity_id
_entity_poly.type
_entity_poly.pdbx_seq_one_letter_code
_entity_poly.pdbx_strand_id
1 'polypeptide(L)'
;MYQRTQRRSKPKMNQTGSACRRIAGGLSALFSLLALLSLTLFAVACSGDPTATPTSTPAPEPTATPTPEPIESDDALTRAYVTKAIDFYEKNGLDATVEFYQSEMSNESGRVLILLDKAESTLLAYSPISALAGQYVGPGSRFSAFGGLISLATEEGQWTTTRGINPATRQEEPRRVFAILHDGLVFSAGHSALVEDVADSTKAYVNKAIARYDSEGLDAVISYYNSQDSLDGQFYLFLIGEDDNYLAHPIFPHLIGTDIKDVVGSDGQELGKEIAQATEEGVWVEYLWPHPDTRREQQKVTWAIRHDGLIFASGYYAGEPETGEPAWRDADPMEYTVEYVNRAVERYERDGLEAMLNYYNSVASFEGEWYLFATDDKDIYHVHPLLPHLIGTDIKDVIGSDGYRLGEELAKATEEGVWVEYLWPHPVTLEEVPKVGYAVRRDGMLFASGYYVPAEDPVGQTKAYVQQAIDYYQDNGLEATIAHYNSKESLDGQWGLTLADEDDTLRIAPLAQHLIGTDLKGLATFRKREIGKEMVAATEEGLWISYVFPNTRSSETLYAHTWAVRYDGLLFMARYYDDQPELTLVSAAPNDDDLSRAFVTSAIEYYGANGLDATVEFYKSAASIKNDRTLILIDKAASVLLAYQPVPALSGQYVGPGSRFSGLGELISLATEEGAWATSRGVNPATKQEEPRRFLAVLHDGLVFSVSHSALVEDIADSTKEYVNKAIARYDSEGLDA
;
A
#
# COMPACT_ATOMS: atom_id res chain seq x y z
N MET A 1 21.73 -28.90 -66.59
CA MET A 1 22.52 -30.00 -67.21
C MET A 1 21.94 -31.34 -66.75
N TYR A 2 22.22 -32.40 -67.53
CA TYR A 2 22.11 -33.86 -67.31
C TYR A 2 21.39 -34.53 -66.10
N GLN A 3 21.00 -35.79 -66.34
CA GLN A 3 20.34 -36.72 -65.40
C GLN A 3 21.33 -37.46 -64.44
N ARG A 4 20.76 -38.16 -63.43
CA ARG A 4 20.87 -39.64 -63.16
C ARG A 4 21.35 -40.15 -61.77
N THR A 5 20.47 -40.96 -61.16
CA THR A 5 20.67 -42.24 -60.42
C THR A 5 21.35 -42.39 -59.03
N GLN A 6 20.54 -42.89 -58.08
CA GLN A 6 20.77 -44.03 -57.13
C GLN A 6 21.93 -43.96 -56.09
N ARG A 7 21.77 -44.46 -54.84
CA ARG A 7 21.41 -45.85 -54.45
C ARG A 7 20.76 -45.99 -53.05
N ARG A 8 20.28 -47.22 -52.76
CA ARG A 8 19.78 -47.73 -51.45
C ARG A 8 20.77 -48.72 -50.82
N SER A 9 20.69 -48.92 -49.50
CA SER A 9 20.72 -50.26 -48.86
C SER A 9 19.99 -50.29 -47.50
N LYS A 10 19.63 -51.50 -47.05
CA LYS A 10 18.92 -51.92 -45.80
C LYS A 10 19.93 -52.74 -44.92
N PRO A 11 19.65 -53.39 -43.74
CA PRO A 11 18.35 -53.99 -43.30
C PRO A 11 18.01 -54.27 -41.78
N LYS A 12 16.70 -54.48 -41.49
CA LYS A 12 16.09 -55.47 -40.52
C LYS A 12 16.37 -55.29 -38.98
N MET A 13 15.62 -55.83 -37.98
CA MET A 13 14.42 -56.72 -37.79
C MET A 13 13.90 -56.52 -36.31
N ASN A 14 12.80 -57.02 -35.72
CA ASN A 14 11.62 -57.88 -36.06
C ASN A 14 10.41 -57.54 -35.09
N GLN A 15 9.14 -57.93 -35.35
CA GLN A 15 8.30 -58.98 -34.67
C GLN A 15 8.63 -59.31 -33.17
N THR A 16 7.71 -59.58 -32.21
CA THR A 16 6.20 -59.63 -32.03
C THR A 16 5.91 -59.85 -30.51
N GLY A 17 4.71 -59.77 -29.89
CA GLY A 17 3.33 -59.44 -30.31
C GLY A 17 2.23 -60.08 -29.40
N SER A 18 0.98 -59.57 -29.43
CA SER A 18 -0.31 -60.16 -28.92
C SER A 18 -0.68 -60.19 -27.39
N ALA A 19 -1.54 -59.24 -26.98
CA ALA A 19 -2.81 -59.36 -26.25
C ALA A 19 -3.03 -60.06 -24.86
N CYS A 20 -3.81 -59.34 -24.01
CA CYS A 20 -4.91 -59.77 -23.11
C CYS A 20 -4.71 -60.34 -21.66
N ARG A 21 -5.23 -59.55 -20.70
CA ARG A 21 -6.13 -59.87 -19.55
C ARG A 21 -5.65 -60.66 -18.28
N ARG A 22 -5.71 -59.89 -17.17
CA ARG A 22 -6.43 -60.14 -15.89
C ARG A 22 -5.80 -60.96 -14.74
N ILE A 23 -6.26 -60.58 -13.53
CA ILE A 23 -6.20 -61.22 -12.19
C ILE A 23 -4.90 -60.96 -11.40
N ALA A 24 -5.03 -60.94 -10.08
CA ALA A 24 -4.08 -60.39 -9.10
C ALA A 24 -3.72 -61.40 -7.99
N GLY A 25 -2.68 -61.07 -7.20
CA GLY A 25 -2.34 -61.72 -5.93
C GLY A 25 -0.94 -62.35 -5.88
N GLY A 26 -0.19 -62.09 -4.80
CA GLY A 26 1.17 -62.61 -4.55
C GLY A 26 2.20 -61.47 -4.39
N LEU A 27 2.32 -60.84 -3.21
CA LEU A 27 3.19 -61.21 -2.07
C LEU A 27 4.70 -61.28 -2.37
N SER A 28 5.48 -60.59 -1.52
CA SER A 28 6.88 -60.86 -1.15
C SER A 28 7.97 -60.69 -2.23
N ALA A 29 9.11 -60.04 -1.97
CA ALA A 29 9.58 -59.40 -0.74
C ALA A 29 10.74 -58.42 -1.01
N LEU A 30 10.84 -57.36 -0.20
CA LEU A 30 12.12 -56.73 0.16
C LEU A 30 11.96 -56.00 1.51
N PHE A 31 12.13 -56.78 2.58
CA PHE A 31 12.06 -56.35 3.97
C PHE A 31 13.46 -55.98 4.48
N SER A 32 13.54 -55.11 5.49
CA SER A 32 14.63 -54.92 6.49
C SER A 32 15.50 -53.66 6.36
N LEU A 33 15.91 -53.17 7.54
CA LEU A 33 16.72 -51.95 7.84
C LEU A 33 15.98 -50.62 7.55
N LEU A 34 15.69 -49.75 8.53
CA LEU A 34 15.89 -49.82 9.99
C LEU A 34 14.59 -49.49 10.75
N ALA A 35 14.16 -50.40 11.61
CA ALA A 35 13.22 -50.15 12.70
C ALA A 35 13.54 -51.15 13.83
N LEU A 36 14.30 -50.70 14.84
CA LEU A 36 14.75 -51.51 15.97
C LEU A 36 15.18 -50.57 17.10
N LEU A 37 14.98 -51.00 18.35
CA LEU A 37 14.83 -50.15 19.56
C LEU A 37 13.50 -49.37 19.52
N SER A 38 12.54 -49.59 20.42
CA SER A 38 12.59 -50.39 21.65
C SER A 38 11.21 -50.95 22.07
N LEU A 39 11.05 -52.27 22.07
CA LEU A 39 10.08 -52.94 22.95
C LEU A 39 10.44 -54.42 23.25
N THR A 40 11.17 -54.63 24.33
CA THR A 40 11.28 -55.91 25.06
C THR A 40 11.36 -55.58 26.56
N LEU A 41 10.91 -56.39 27.51
CA LEU A 41 10.42 -57.78 27.45
C LEU A 41 9.00 -57.90 28.02
N PHE A 42 8.29 -58.98 27.71
CA PHE A 42 7.27 -59.53 28.61
C PHE A 42 7.26 -61.07 28.58
N ALA A 43 6.87 -61.68 29.70
CA ALA A 43 6.69 -63.12 29.95
C ALA A 43 7.93 -64.05 29.84
N VAL A 44 8.23 -64.76 30.94
CA VAL A 44 8.01 -66.23 31.11
C VAL A 44 8.53 -66.68 32.48
N ALA A 45 7.65 -67.27 33.31
CA ALA A 45 7.89 -68.39 34.24
C ALA A 45 6.67 -68.59 35.17
N CYS A 46 6.30 -69.84 35.48
CA CYS A 46 5.23 -70.18 36.41
C CYS A 46 5.71 -71.22 37.44
N SER A 47 5.38 -71.05 38.72
CA SER A 47 5.28 -72.11 39.75
C SER A 47 4.79 -71.55 41.10
N GLY A 48 4.11 -72.37 41.92
CA GLY A 48 4.01 -72.13 43.38
C GLY A 48 2.62 -71.97 44.04
N ASP A 49 1.82 -73.05 44.07
CA ASP A 49 0.78 -73.42 45.07
C ASP A 49 -0.46 -72.50 45.38
N PRO A 50 -1.63 -73.05 45.78
CA PRO A 50 -2.89 -72.29 45.83
C PRO A 50 -3.63 -72.30 47.18
N THR A 51 -3.35 -71.35 48.08
CA THR A 51 -4.16 -71.14 49.32
C THR A 51 -4.33 -69.67 49.74
N ALA A 52 -5.24 -68.94 49.08
CA ALA A 52 -5.89 -67.75 49.64
C ALA A 52 -7.19 -67.44 48.89
N THR A 53 -8.30 -67.27 49.61
CA THR A 53 -9.52 -66.65 49.05
C THR A 53 -9.31 -65.13 49.05
N PRO A 54 -9.48 -64.41 47.92
CA PRO A 54 -9.27 -62.97 47.91
C PRO A 54 -10.40 -62.26 48.67
N THR A 55 -10.06 -61.73 49.85
CA THR A 55 -10.85 -60.70 50.53
C THR A 55 -11.05 -59.51 49.59
N SER A 56 -12.21 -58.85 49.66
CA SER A 56 -12.51 -57.68 48.84
C SER A 56 -11.58 -56.50 49.18
N THR A 57 -10.50 -56.33 48.40
CA THR A 57 -9.77 -55.07 48.35
C THR A 57 -10.73 -53.97 47.88
N PRO A 58 -10.82 -52.81 48.58
CA PRO A 58 -11.60 -51.69 48.05
C PRO A 58 -11.02 -51.24 46.70
N ALA A 59 -11.85 -50.63 45.87
CA ALA A 59 -11.34 -49.91 44.71
C ALA A 59 -10.33 -48.85 45.18
N PRO A 60 -9.27 -48.56 44.39
CA PRO A 60 -8.43 -47.40 44.68
C PRO A 60 -9.32 -46.17 44.74
N GLU A 61 -9.14 -45.33 45.75
CA GLU A 61 -9.72 -43.99 45.75
C GLU A 61 -9.29 -43.29 44.44
N PRO A 62 -10.17 -42.51 43.79
CA PRO A 62 -9.79 -41.80 42.60
C PRO A 62 -8.59 -40.91 42.94
N THR A 63 -7.43 -41.22 42.36
CA THR A 63 -6.23 -40.39 42.48
C THR A 63 -6.65 -38.98 42.16
N ALA A 64 -6.58 -38.08 43.14
CA ALA A 64 -7.04 -36.71 42.96
C ALA A 64 -6.28 -36.15 41.75
N THR A 65 -7.02 -35.85 40.67
CA THR A 65 -6.50 -35.06 39.56
C THR A 65 -5.84 -33.85 40.20
N PRO A 66 -4.56 -33.55 39.93
CA PRO A 66 -3.92 -32.39 40.51
C PRO A 66 -4.81 -31.20 40.17
N THR A 67 -5.33 -30.52 41.20
CA THR A 67 -6.12 -29.30 41.01
C THR A 67 -5.27 -28.39 40.13
N PRO A 68 -5.74 -27.99 38.93
CA PRO A 68 -4.97 -27.07 38.12
C PRO A 68 -4.70 -25.84 38.99
N GLU A 69 -3.43 -25.41 39.06
CA GLU A 69 -3.10 -24.18 39.76
C GLU A 69 -3.94 -23.05 39.15
N PRO A 70 -4.43 -22.09 39.94
CA PRO A 70 -5.27 -21.02 39.42
C PRO A 70 -4.52 -20.34 38.28
N ILE A 71 -5.09 -20.38 37.07
CA ILE A 71 -4.53 -19.68 35.92
C ILE A 71 -4.64 -18.19 36.27
N GLU A 72 -3.52 -17.58 36.63
CA GLU A 72 -3.46 -16.14 36.86
C GLU A 72 -3.88 -15.43 35.57
N SER A 73 -4.80 -14.48 35.69
CA SER A 73 -5.29 -13.76 34.52
C SER A 73 -4.15 -13.01 33.84
N ASP A 74 -4.25 -12.77 32.53
CA ASP A 74 -3.21 -12.03 31.81
C ASP A 74 -3.01 -10.61 32.39
N ASP A 75 -4.06 -10.04 32.98
CA ASP A 75 -4.06 -8.82 33.79
C ASP A 75 -3.20 -8.93 35.08
N ALA A 76 -3.11 -10.10 35.70
CA ALA A 76 -2.22 -10.35 36.85
C ALA A 76 -0.78 -10.58 36.38
N LEU A 77 -0.58 -11.46 35.39
CA LEU A 77 0.72 -11.79 34.82
C LEU A 77 1.44 -10.56 34.22
N THR A 78 0.72 -9.66 33.55
CA THR A 78 1.29 -8.40 33.03
C THR A 78 1.74 -7.47 34.16
N ARG A 79 1.00 -7.39 35.28
CA ARG A 79 1.45 -6.63 36.45
C ARG A 79 2.68 -7.27 37.09
N ALA A 80 2.69 -8.59 37.29
CA ALA A 80 3.84 -9.31 37.84
C ALA A 80 5.11 -9.08 36.99
N TYR A 81 4.99 -9.10 35.67
CA TYR A 81 6.08 -8.78 34.74
C TYR A 81 6.61 -7.34 34.91
N VAL A 82 5.71 -6.35 35.02
CA VAL A 82 6.10 -4.94 35.21
C VAL A 82 6.72 -4.71 36.60
N THR A 83 6.20 -5.32 37.66
CA THR A 83 6.83 -5.29 39.00
C THR A 83 8.22 -5.91 38.97
N LYS A 84 8.39 -7.07 38.31
CA LYS A 84 9.70 -7.73 38.11
C LYS A 84 10.71 -6.87 37.36
N ALA A 85 10.26 -5.95 36.49
CA ALA A 85 11.13 -4.97 35.84
C ALA A 85 11.56 -3.83 36.79
N ILE A 86 10.66 -3.38 37.68
CA ILE A 86 10.97 -2.40 38.73
C ILE A 86 11.93 -3.01 39.77
N ASP A 87 11.67 -4.22 40.25
CA ASP A 87 12.57 -4.97 41.15
C ASP A 87 13.98 -5.14 40.55
N PHE A 88 14.08 -5.28 39.22
CA PHE A 88 15.35 -5.34 38.51
C PHE A 88 16.03 -3.97 38.44
N TYR A 89 15.27 -2.90 38.21
CA TYR A 89 15.75 -1.52 38.21
C TYR A 89 16.29 -1.08 39.57
N GLU A 90 15.51 -1.21 40.64
CA GLU A 90 15.92 -0.84 42.01
C GLU A 90 17.23 -1.54 42.43
N LYS A 91 17.43 -2.78 41.95
CA LYS A 91 18.56 -3.63 42.31
C LYS A 91 19.82 -3.41 41.47
N ASN A 92 19.69 -3.11 40.18
CA ASN A 92 20.82 -3.12 39.23
C ASN A 92 21.07 -1.76 38.55
N GLY A 93 20.16 -0.79 38.69
CA GLY A 93 20.26 0.53 38.07
C GLY A 93 19.80 0.59 36.61
N LEU A 94 19.72 1.81 36.06
CA LEU A 94 19.12 2.07 34.75
C LEU A 94 19.85 1.37 33.61
N ASP A 95 21.17 1.55 33.49
CA ASP A 95 21.97 1.03 32.37
C ASP A 95 21.81 -0.49 32.19
N ALA A 96 21.90 -1.25 33.30
CA ALA A 96 21.72 -2.70 33.30
C ALA A 96 20.26 -3.12 33.00
N THR A 97 19.28 -2.30 33.40
CA THR A 97 17.87 -2.54 33.09
C THR A 97 17.60 -2.34 31.60
N VAL A 98 18.18 -1.28 31.02
CA VAL A 98 18.12 -0.99 29.58
C VAL A 98 18.80 -2.09 28.77
N GLU A 99 20.01 -2.51 29.14
CA GLU A 99 20.73 -3.61 28.49
C GLU A 99 19.92 -4.92 28.53
N PHE A 100 19.33 -5.28 29.68
CA PHE A 100 18.54 -6.52 29.80
C PHE A 100 17.22 -6.45 29.02
N TYR A 101 16.43 -5.39 29.18
CA TYR A 101 15.11 -5.26 28.55
C TYR A 101 15.13 -4.81 27.07
N GLN A 102 16.29 -4.55 26.49
CA GLN A 102 16.49 -4.54 25.04
C GLN A 102 16.72 -5.94 24.45
N SER A 103 16.96 -6.97 25.27
CA SER A 103 17.24 -8.34 24.81
C SER A 103 15.99 -9.23 24.77
N GLU A 104 15.96 -10.20 23.84
CA GLU A 104 14.88 -11.21 23.76
C GLU A 104 14.75 -12.07 25.02
N MET A 105 15.83 -12.20 25.82
CA MET A 105 15.83 -12.92 27.10
C MET A 105 14.93 -12.28 28.16
N SER A 106 14.49 -11.04 27.94
CA SER A 106 13.55 -10.33 28.81
C SER A 106 12.08 -10.60 28.47
N ASN A 107 11.78 -11.30 27.37
CA ASN A 107 10.42 -11.55 26.91
C ASN A 107 9.78 -12.71 27.70
N GLU A 108 8.58 -12.52 28.26
CA GLU A 108 7.93 -13.51 29.14
C GLU A 108 6.45 -13.68 28.76
N SER A 109 6.09 -14.86 28.24
CA SER A 109 4.71 -15.21 27.83
C SER A 109 4.04 -14.10 26.99
N GLY A 110 4.70 -13.68 25.90
CA GLY A 110 4.23 -12.64 24.98
C GLY A 110 4.36 -11.20 25.48
N ARG A 111 4.82 -10.98 26.71
CA ARG A 111 5.05 -9.65 27.30
C ARG A 111 6.46 -9.18 27.01
N VAL A 112 6.56 -7.90 26.69
CA VAL A 112 7.79 -7.14 26.45
C VAL A 112 7.69 -5.83 27.21
N LEU A 113 8.82 -5.34 27.74
CA LEU A 113 8.86 -4.06 28.44
C LEU A 113 8.99 -2.91 27.45
N ILE A 114 8.19 -1.88 27.68
CA ILE A 114 8.38 -0.52 27.18
C ILE A 114 8.87 0.29 28.39
N LEU A 115 10.12 0.75 28.35
CA LEU A 115 10.72 1.58 29.39
C LEU A 115 10.97 2.99 28.83
N LEU A 116 10.46 4.02 29.53
CA LEU A 116 10.43 5.41 29.05
C LEU A 116 10.96 6.37 30.12
N ASP A 117 11.67 7.43 29.71
CA ASP A 117 11.93 8.59 30.57
C ASP A 117 10.77 9.60 30.47
N LYS A 118 10.19 10.03 31.60
CA LYS A 118 9.07 10.98 31.63
C LYS A 118 9.49 12.45 31.48
N ALA A 119 10.71 12.80 31.88
CA ALA A 119 11.21 14.17 31.84
C ALA A 119 11.73 14.54 30.44
N GLU A 120 12.47 13.64 29.81
CA GLU A 120 12.97 13.81 28.43
C GLU A 120 11.94 13.36 27.37
N SER A 121 10.95 12.55 27.77
CA SER A 121 10.02 11.87 26.85
C SER A 121 10.75 10.97 25.84
N THR A 122 11.67 10.14 26.33
CA THR A 122 12.56 9.28 25.53
C THR A 122 12.23 7.81 25.75
N LEU A 123 12.19 6.99 24.70
CA LEU A 123 12.12 5.53 24.81
C LEU A 123 13.50 4.96 25.15
N LEU A 124 13.64 4.27 26.27
CA LEU A 124 14.91 3.73 26.78
C LEU A 124 15.12 2.26 26.39
N ALA A 125 14.08 1.43 26.51
CA ALA A 125 14.13 0.03 26.12
C ALA A 125 12.80 -0.47 25.53
N TYR A 126 12.92 -1.27 24.45
CA TYR A 126 11.82 -1.98 23.79
C TYR A 126 12.40 -3.12 22.95
N SER A 127 12.36 -4.36 23.47
CA SER A 127 13.04 -5.51 22.84
C SER A 127 12.60 -5.86 21.40
N PRO A 128 11.33 -5.69 20.94
CA PRO A 128 10.94 -6.05 19.57
C PRO A 128 11.59 -5.20 18.49
N ILE A 129 11.97 -3.95 18.81
CA ILE A 129 12.68 -3.04 17.91
C ILE A 129 13.68 -2.23 18.74
N SER A 130 14.73 -2.90 19.20
CA SER A 130 15.76 -2.30 20.09
C SER A 130 16.44 -1.05 19.50
N ALA A 131 16.45 -0.90 18.18
CA ALA A 131 16.89 0.30 17.47
C ALA A 131 16.04 1.57 17.75
N LEU A 132 14.90 1.45 18.44
CA LEU A 132 14.09 2.59 18.90
C LEU A 132 14.53 3.13 20.27
N ALA A 133 15.53 2.53 20.92
CA ALA A 133 16.14 3.11 22.12
C ALA A 133 16.80 4.47 21.81
N GLY A 134 16.62 5.45 22.69
CA GLY A 134 17.06 6.82 22.52
C GLY A 134 16.15 7.69 21.62
N GLN A 135 15.02 7.19 21.12
CA GLN A 135 14.08 7.98 20.33
C GLN A 135 13.20 8.86 21.22
N TYR A 136 12.99 10.12 20.83
CA TYR A 136 11.98 10.99 21.43
C TYR A 136 10.56 10.52 21.05
N VAL A 137 9.68 10.39 22.04
CA VAL A 137 8.30 9.91 21.90
C VAL A 137 7.24 10.91 22.37
N GLY A 138 7.64 12.13 22.71
CA GLY A 138 6.70 13.17 23.15
C GLY A 138 5.80 13.73 22.03
N PRO A 139 4.98 14.75 22.32
CA PRO A 139 4.05 15.35 21.38
C PRO A 139 4.73 15.78 20.06
N GLY A 140 4.13 15.39 18.93
CA GLY A 140 4.69 15.64 17.59
C GLY A 140 5.68 14.57 17.08
N SER A 141 6.07 13.59 17.90
CA SER A 141 6.85 12.45 17.41
C SER A 141 5.99 11.45 16.64
N ARG A 142 6.55 10.81 15.59
CA ARG A 142 5.97 9.60 14.97
C ARG A 142 5.81 8.43 15.97
N PHE A 143 6.53 8.47 17.08
CA PHE A 143 6.44 7.51 18.18
C PHE A 143 5.50 7.97 19.32
N SER A 144 4.67 9.00 19.10
CA SER A 144 3.78 9.60 20.11
C SER A 144 2.76 8.63 20.76
N ALA A 145 2.50 7.47 20.15
CA ALA A 145 1.77 6.37 20.79
C ALA A 145 2.42 5.94 22.13
N PHE A 146 3.76 5.89 22.19
CA PHE A 146 4.49 5.63 23.44
C PHE A 146 4.43 6.82 24.41
N GLY A 147 4.44 8.07 23.91
CA GLY A 147 4.22 9.28 24.72
C GLY A 147 2.83 9.36 25.39
N GLY A 148 1.84 8.68 24.81
CA GLY A 148 0.54 8.45 25.46
C GLY A 148 0.67 7.73 26.80
N LEU A 149 1.58 6.75 26.91
CA LEU A 149 1.86 6.02 28.16
C LEU A 149 2.51 6.92 29.22
N ILE A 150 3.37 7.85 28.80
CA ILE A 150 3.99 8.85 29.69
C ILE A 150 2.94 9.77 30.32
N SER A 151 1.90 10.10 29.54
CA SER A 151 0.78 10.94 29.94
C SER A 151 -0.25 10.20 30.81
N LEU A 152 -0.38 8.88 30.61
CA LEU A 152 -1.28 7.98 31.33
C LEU A 152 -0.74 7.54 32.70
N ALA A 153 0.56 7.26 32.81
CA ALA A 153 1.11 6.53 33.95
C ALA A 153 1.13 7.35 35.26
N THR A 154 0.52 6.76 36.30
CA THR A 154 0.53 7.20 37.70
C THR A 154 1.40 6.28 38.57
N GLU A 155 1.65 6.68 39.82
CA GLU A 155 2.45 5.90 40.78
C GLU A 155 1.72 4.62 41.26
N GLU A 156 0.39 4.60 41.22
CA GLU A 156 -0.43 3.41 41.48
C GLU A 156 -0.52 2.45 40.27
N GLY A 157 -0.17 2.95 39.08
CA GLY A 157 -0.25 2.27 37.81
C GLY A 157 -1.65 2.26 37.20
N GLN A 158 -1.73 2.52 35.89
CA GLN A 158 -2.98 2.68 35.16
C GLN A 158 -3.06 1.73 33.95
N TRP A 159 -4.27 1.21 33.71
CA TRP A 159 -4.61 0.40 32.55
C TRP A 159 -5.17 1.25 31.41
N THR A 160 -4.89 0.83 30.18
CA THR A 160 -5.54 1.31 28.96
C THR A 160 -5.69 0.16 27.95
N THR A 161 -6.52 0.38 26.94
CA THR A 161 -6.53 -0.44 25.72
C THR A 161 -6.00 0.42 24.57
N THR A 162 -4.92 -0.01 23.94
CA THR A 162 -4.47 0.54 22.64
C THR A 162 -4.88 -0.42 21.52
N ARG A 163 -4.63 -0.08 20.26
CA ARG A 163 -4.43 -1.10 19.23
C ARG A 163 -2.94 -1.40 19.08
N GLY A 164 -2.58 -2.49 18.43
CA GLY A 164 -1.20 -2.77 18.03
C GLY A 164 -1.04 -4.19 17.49
N ILE A 165 -0.04 -4.37 16.62
CA ILE A 165 0.23 -5.68 16.01
C ILE A 165 0.58 -6.70 17.10
N ASN A 166 -0.08 -7.85 17.08
CA ASN A 166 0.28 -9.00 17.88
C ASN A 166 1.41 -9.78 17.15
N PRO A 167 2.60 -9.95 17.76
CA PRO A 167 3.73 -10.61 17.10
C PRO A 167 3.52 -12.12 16.86
N ALA A 168 2.48 -12.74 17.42
CA ALA A 168 2.15 -14.15 17.23
C ALA A 168 1.15 -14.41 16.08
N THR A 169 0.24 -13.47 15.80
CA THR A 169 -0.81 -13.58 14.76
C THR A 169 -0.59 -12.62 13.58
N ARG A 170 0.30 -11.63 13.74
CA ARG A 170 0.52 -10.47 12.86
C ARG A 170 -0.69 -9.55 12.63
N GLN A 171 -1.81 -9.78 13.32
CA GLN A 171 -3.01 -8.95 13.23
C GLN A 171 -2.89 -7.69 14.09
N GLU A 172 -3.51 -6.59 13.68
CA GLU A 172 -3.75 -5.44 14.55
C GLU A 172 -4.87 -5.80 15.53
N GLU A 173 -4.50 -6.05 16.79
CA GLU A 173 -5.44 -6.45 17.84
C GLU A 173 -5.59 -5.32 18.87
N PRO A 174 -6.72 -5.24 19.60
CA PRO A 174 -6.80 -4.47 20.83
C PRO A 174 -5.77 -5.03 21.82
N ARG A 175 -4.87 -4.19 22.32
CA ARG A 175 -3.84 -4.58 23.30
C ARG A 175 -4.13 -3.93 24.63
N ARG A 176 -4.17 -4.75 25.68
CA ARG A 176 -4.47 -4.35 27.05
C ARG A 176 -3.16 -4.08 27.79
N VAL A 177 -2.90 -2.81 28.06
CA VAL A 177 -1.59 -2.28 28.48
C VAL A 177 -1.68 -1.71 29.89
N PHE A 178 -0.73 -2.08 30.74
CA PHE A 178 -0.52 -1.51 32.06
C PHE A 178 0.74 -0.65 32.05
N ALA A 179 0.63 0.60 32.51
CA ALA A 179 1.75 1.54 32.61
C ALA A 179 1.80 2.17 34.01
N ILE A 180 2.98 2.18 34.63
CA ILE A 180 3.21 2.69 35.99
C ILE A 180 4.44 3.61 36.00
N LEU A 181 4.35 4.69 36.79
CA LEU A 181 5.41 5.66 36.99
C LEU A 181 6.21 5.30 38.25
N HIS A 182 7.53 5.18 38.12
CA HIS A 182 8.45 4.89 39.23
C HIS A 182 9.79 5.60 38.97
N ASP A 183 10.30 6.37 39.95
CA ASP A 183 11.54 7.16 39.87
C ASP A 183 11.72 8.00 38.60
N GLY A 184 10.63 8.56 38.08
CA GLY A 184 10.61 9.39 36.86
C GLY A 184 10.59 8.58 35.55
N LEU A 185 10.64 7.26 35.63
CA LEU A 185 10.54 6.35 34.50
C LEU A 185 9.14 5.75 34.41
N VAL A 186 8.65 5.51 33.19
CA VAL A 186 7.42 4.74 32.97
C VAL A 186 7.76 3.34 32.51
N PHE A 187 7.37 2.37 33.33
CA PHE A 187 7.44 0.95 33.04
C PHE A 187 6.08 0.50 32.50
N SER A 188 6.05 -0.09 31.31
CA SER A 188 4.81 -0.48 30.66
C SER A 188 4.92 -1.82 29.94
N ALA A 189 3.89 -2.64 30.01
CA ALA A 189 3.76 -3.88 29.22
C ALA A 189 2.29 -4.19 28.95
N GLY A 190 2.01 -4.98 27.90
CA GLY A 190 0.64 -5.35 27.54
C GLY A 190 0.51 -6.65 26.77
N HIS A 191 -0.59 -7.34 27.01
CA HIS A 191 -1.01 -8.55 26.29
C HIS A 191 -2.03 -8.20 25.20
N SER A 192 -2.27 -9.09 24.25
CA SER A 192 -3.44 -8.99 23.37
C SER A 192 -4.70 -9.21 24.17
N ALA A 193 -5.73 -8.40 23.93
CA ALA A 193 -7.08 -8.71 24.35
C ALA A 193 -7.66 -9.81 23.43
N LEU A 194 -8.76 -10.44 23.85
CA LEU A 194 -9.29 -11.62 23.15
C LEU A 194 -10.03 -11.23 21.86
N VAL A 195 -10.12 -12.16 20.91
CA VAL A 195 -10.81 -12.02 19.61
C VAL A 195 -12.25 -11.48 19.76
N GLU A 196 -12.88 -11.77 20.90
CA GLU A 196 -14.20 -11.28 21.32
C GLU A 196 -14.34 -9.75 21.23
N ASP A 197 -13.28 -8.97 21.52
CA ASP A 197 -13.30 -7.50 21.46
C ASP A 197 -13.36 -6.94 20.02
N VAL A 198 -12.91 -7.72 19.01
CA VAL A 198 -12.94 -7.32 17.58
C VAL A 198 -14.34 -7.50 17.00
N ALA A 199 -15.04 -8.55 17.43
CA ALA A 199 -16.42 -8.81 17.04
C ALA A 199 -17.37 -7.69 17.50
N ASP A 200 -17.21 -7.20 18.74
CA ASP A 200 -18.01 -6.07 19.24
C ASP A 200 -17.59 -4.72 18.63
N SER A 201 -16.32 -4.54 18.28
CA SER A 201 -15.86 -3.38 17.49
C SER A 201 -16.53 -3.32 16.11
N THR A 202 -16.68 -4.47 15.44
CA THR A 202 -17.38 -4.60 14.16
C THR A 202 -18.86 -4.22 14.28
N LYS A 203 -19.56 -4.75 15.30
CA LYS A 203 -20.95 -4.35 15.60
C LYS A 203 -21.08 -2.85 15.85
N ALA A 204 -20.14 -2.25 16.59
CA ALA A 204 -20.15 -0.81 16.87
C ALA A 204 -20.02 0.04 15.58
N TYR A 205 -19.18 -0.40 14.64
CA TYR A 205 -19.06 0.23 13.32
C TYR A 205 -20.34 0.09 12.48
N VAL A 206 -21.00 -1.07 12.46
CA VAL A 206 -22.29 -1.26 11.76
C VAL A 206 -23.40 -0.43 12.42
N ASN A 207 -23.46 -0.39 13.75
CA ASN A 207 -24.44 0.43 14.48
C ASN A 207 -24.25 1.94 14.25
N LYS A 208 -23.01 2.39 14.00
CA LYS A 208 -22.71 3.78 13.56
C LYS A 208 -23.29 4.08 12.17
N ALA A 209 -23.31 3.12 11.25
CA ALA A 209 -23.96 3.26 9.95
C ALA A 209 -25.49 3.32 10.06
N ILE A 210 -26.09 2.49 10.92
CA ILE A 210 -27.53 2.50 11.20
C ILE A 210 -27.95 3.81 11.86
N ALA A 211 -27.22 4.29 12.88
CA ALA A 211 -27.48 5.59 13.50
C ALA A 211 -27.34 6.76 12.51
N ARG A 212 -26.50 6.62 11.47
CA ARG A 212 -26.42 7.58 10.35
C ARG A 212 -27.66 7.49 9.46
N TYR A 213 -28.12 6.29 9.11
CA TYR A 213 -29.35 6.08 8.35
C TYR A 213 -30.56 6.71 9.05
N ASP A 214 -30.74 6.45 10.34
CA ASP A 214 -31.84 6.96 11.16
C ASP A 214 -31.88 8.50 11.29
N SER A 215 -30.77 9.19 10.99
CA SER A 215 -30.62 10.64 11.20
C SER A 215 -30.36 11.47 9.93
N GLU A 216 -29.71 10.88 8.91
CA GLU A 216 -29.36 11.54 7.63
C GLU A 216 -30.12 10.95 6.43
N GLY A 217 -30.68 9.74 6.55
CA GLY A 217 -31.44 9.05 5.50
C GLY A 217 -30.59 8.24 4.51
N LEU A 218 -31.28 7.48 3.64
CA LEU A 218 -30.67 6.49 2.74
C LEU A 218 -29.65 7.11 1.77
N ASP A 219 -30.01 8.19 1.07
CA ASP A 219 -29.14 8.83 0.06
C ASP A 219 -27.81 9.32 0.66
N ALA A 220 -27.84 9.84 1.90
CA ALA A 220 -26.65 10.29 2.62
C ALA A 220 -25.74 9.11 3.01
N VAL A 221 -26.34 8.00 3.47
CA VAL A 221 -25.61 6.77 3.79
C VAL A 221 -25.00 6.14 2.54
N ILE A 222 -25.75 6.04 1.43
CA ILE A 222 -25.24 5.57 0.13
C ILE A 222 -24.08 6.46 -0.35
N SER A 223 -24.23 7.78 -0.26
CA SER A 223 -23.18 8.71 -0.69
C SER A 223 -21.92 8.61 0.17
N TYR A 224 -22.05 8.46 1.49
CA TYR A 224 -20.92 8.33 2.40
C TYR A 224 -20.22 6.97 2.29
N TYR A 225 -20.96 5.86 2.27
CA TYR A 225 -20.39 4.50 2.21
C TYR A 225 -20.02 4.04 0.79
N ASN A 226 -20.22 4.87 -0.23
CA ASN A 226 -19.53 4.77 -1.53
C ASN A 226 -18.29 5.68 -1.63
N SER A 227 -17.82 6.23 -0.50
CA SER A 227 -16.59 7.03 -0.43
C SER A 227 -15.54 6.41 0.49
N GLN A 228 -14.27 6.70 0.23
CA GLN A 228 -13.15 6.25 1.05
C GLN A 228 -13.15 6.89 2.47
N ASP A 229 -13.83 8.04 2.65
CA ASP A 229 -14.02 8.70 3.96
C ASP A 229 -14.85 7.85 4.96
N SER A 230 -15.40 6.72 4.53
CA SER A 230 -16.13 5.76 5.36
C SER A 230 -15.28 4.66 6.00
N LEU A 231 -14.04 4.46 5.54
CA LEU A 231 -13.16 3.38 6.00
C LEU A 231 -12.61 3.66 7.41
N ASP A 232 -12.50 2.62 8.25
CA ASP A 232 -11.93 2.67 9.60
C ASP A 232 -10.93 1.51 9.76
N GLY A 233 -9.75 1.68 9.15
CA GLY A 233 -8.80 0.60 8.93
C GLY A 233 -9.42 -0.52 8.08
N GLN A 234 -9.34 -1.76 8.55
CA GLN A 234 -9.95 -2.92 7.90
C GLN A 234 -11.50 -2.88 7.84
N PHE A 235 -12.17 -2.01 8.62
CA PHE A 235 -13.63 -1.93 8.63
C PHE A 235 -14.17 -1.09 7.48
N TYR A 236 -15.11 -1.68 6.74
CA TYR A 236 -15.86 -1.03 5.68
C TYR A 236 -17.30 -1.54 5.67
N LEU A 237 -18.26 -0.65 5.46
CA LEU A 237 -19.64 -1.05 5.25
C LEU A 237 -19.84 -1.51 3.80
N PHE A 238 -20.70 -2.50 3.61
CA PHE A 238 -21.47 -2.66 2.39
C PHE A 238 -22.96 -2.71 2.73
N LEU A 239 -23.78 -2.07 1.88
CA LEU A 239 -25.20 -1.86 2.10
C LEU A 239 -25.99 -2.55 1.00
N ILE A 240 -26.98 -3.36 1.38
CA ILE A 240 -27.86 -4.10 0.47
C ILE A 240 -29.29 -3.58 0.59
N GLY A 241 -30.00 -3.47 -0.54
CA GLY A 241 -31.39 -3.01 -0.65
C GLY A 241 -32.44 -4.04 -0.23
N GLU A 242 -33.71 -3.60 -0.21
CA GLU A 242 -34.88 -4.48 -0.03
C GLU A 242 -35.05 -5.50 -1.19
N ASP A 243 -34.50 -5.19 -2.35
CA ASP A 243 -34.42 -6.04 -3.54
C ASP A 243 -33.18 -6.94 -3.55
N ASP A 244 -32.45 -6.99 -2.43
CA ASP A 244 -31.19 -7.69 -2.21
C ASP A 244 -30.01 -7.23 -3.13
N ASN A 245 -30.14 -6.09 -3.84
CA ASN A 245 -29.04 -5.53 -4.64
C ASN A 245 -28.09 -4.68 -3.78
N TYR A 246 -26.79 -4.66 -4.11
CA TYR A 246 -25.85 -3.71 -3.48
C TYR A 246 -26.21 -2.26 -3.79
N LEU A 247 -26.40 -1.46 -2.74
CA LEU A 247 -26.58 -0.01 -2.80
C LEU A 247 -25.27 0.75 -2.52
N ALA A 248 -24.39 0.18 -1.69
CA ALA A 248 -23.06 0.75 -1.47
C ALA A 248 -21.98 -0.31 -1.21
N HIS A 249 -20.78 -0.08 -1.76
CA HIS A 249 -19.56 -0.79 -1.41
C HIS A 249 -18.33 0.07 -1.75
N PRO A 250 -17.52 0.54 -0.78
CA PRO A 250 -16.49 1.57 -1.02
C PRO A 250 -15.21 1.05 -1.70
N ILE A 251 -14.91 -0.25 -1.58
CA ILE A 251 -13.72 -0.91 -2.14
C ILE A 251 -14.00 -1.63 -3.47
N PHE A 252 -15.21 -2.19 -3.63
CA PHE A 252 -15.61 -2.96 -4.82
C PHE A 252 -16.88 -2.33 -5.46
N PRO A 253 -16.79 -1.09 -5.99
CA PRO A 253 -17.95 -0.35 -6.48
C PRO A 253 -18.61 -0.97 -7.72
N HIS A 254 -17.94 -1.91 -8.41
CA HIS A 254 -18.53 -2.68 -9.51
C HIS A 254 -19.63 -3.68 -9.05
N LEU A 255 -19.74 -3.96 -7.74
CA LEU A 255 -20.84 -4.73 -7.17
C LEU A 255 -22.14 -3.92 -7.09
N ILE A 256 -22.09 -2.59 -7.12
CA ILE A 256 -23.28 -1.74 -6.95
C ILE A 256 -24.30 -2.02 -8.07
N GLY A 257 -25.49 -2.46 -7.69
CA GLY A 257 -26.54 -2.90 -8.60
C GLY A 257 -26.55 -4.38 -8.98
N THR A 258 -25.70 -5.24 -8.37
CA THR A 258 -25.81 -6.71 -8.48
C THR A 258 -26.50 -7.31 -7.24
N ASP A 259 -27.18 -8.46 -7.41
CA ASP A 259 -27.81 -9.19 -6.30
C ASP A 259 -26.73 -9.81 -5.41
N ILE A 260 -26.81 -9.60 -4.09
CA ILE A 260 -25.90 -10.22 -3.12
C ILE A 260 -25.88 -11.75 -3.25
N LYS A 261 -26.99 -12.39 -3.61
CA LYS A 261 -27.13 -13.86 -3.67
C LYS A 261 -26.29 -14.53 -4.75
N ASP A 262 -25.84 -13.76 -5.75
CA ASP A 262 -24.95 -14.24 -6.81
C ASP A 262 -23.47 -14.15 -6.42
N VAL A 263 -23.15 -13.57 -5.25
CA VAL A 263 -21.79 -13.50 -4.72
C VAL A 263 -21.38 -14.84 -4.09
N VAL A 264 -20.36 -15.46 -4.70
CA VAL A 264 -19.72 -16.70 -4.28
C VAL A 264 -18.24 -16.42 -4.02
N GLY A 265 -17.68 -17.04 -2.97
CA GLY A 265 -16.26 -16.96 -2.62
C GLY A 265 -15.35 -17.77 -3.54
N SER A 266 -14.03 -17.57 -3.46
CA SER A 266 -13.03 -18.30 -4.25
C SER A 266 -13.08 -19.82 -4.05
N ASP A 267 -13.39 -20.24 -2.83
CA ASP A 267 -13.57 -21.62 -2.37
C ASP A 267 -14.89 -22.25 -2.84
N GLY A 268 -15.82 -21.44 -3.38
CA GLY A 268 -17.15 -21.85 -3.79
C GLY A 268 -18.23 -21.68 -2.72
N GLN A 269 -17.95 -21.03 -1.58
CA GLN A 269 -18.96 -20.73 -0.57
C GLN A 269 -19.98 -19.71 -1.10
N GLU A 270 -21.27 -20.01 -0.98
CA GLU A 270 -22.38 -19.12 -1.39
C GLU A 270 -22.64 -18.00 -0.37
N LEU A 271 -21.57 -17.32 0.09
CA LEU A 271 -21.54 -16.36 1.19
C LEU A 271 -22.59 -15.25 1.06
N GLY A 272 -22.91 -14.83 -0.16
CA GLY A 272 -23.94 -13.84 -0.43
C GLY A 272 -25.33 -14.29 -0.01
N LYS A 273 -25.65 -15.58 -0.17
CA LYS A 273 -26.92 -16.18 0.27
C LYS A 273 -26.96 -16.38 1.78
N GLU A 274 -25.82 -16.50 2.44
CA GLU A 274 -25.73 -16.50 3.91
C GLU A 274 -25.95 -15.09 4.47
N ILE A 275 -25.32 -14.07 3.88
CA ILE A 275 -25.51 -12.66 4.25
C ILE A 275 -26.97 -12.20 4.02
N ALA A 276 -27.61 -12.63 2.93
CA ALA A 276 -29.01 -12.30 2.64
C ALA A 276 -30.00 -12.78 3.73
N GLN A 277 -29.64 -13.79 4.52
CA GLN A 277 -30.45 -14.31 5.63
C GLN A 277 -30.42 -13.43 6.89
N ALA A 278 -29.71 -12.30 6.88
CA ALA A 278 -29.68 -11.35 7.99
C ALA A 278 -31.09 -10.94 8.46
N THR A 279 -31.26 -10.90 9.78
CA THR A 279 -32.48 -10.49 10.49
C THR A 279 -32.23 -9.23 11.33
N GLU A 280 -33.27 -8.71 11.99
CA GLU A 280 -33.16 -7.66 13.02
C GLU A 280 -32.34 -8.08 14.26
N GLU A 281 -32.04 -9.37 14.41
CA GLU A 281 -31.17 -9.92 15.46
C GLU A 281 -29.70 -10.00 14.99
N GLY A 282 -29.48 -9.90 13.68
CA GLY A 282 -28.19 -9.98 12.99
C GLY A 282 -27.64 -11.40 12.82
N VAL A 283 -26.68 -11.54 11.90
CA VAL A 283 -25.99 -12.81 11.61
C VAL A 283 -24.48 -12.60 11.47
N TRP A 284 -23.70 -13.58 11.91
CA TRP A 284 -22.26 -13.68 11.60
C TRP A 284 -22.06 -14.66 10.45
N VAL A 285 -21.30 -14.26 9.42
CA VAL A 285 -20.92 -15.08 8.28
C VAL A 285 -19.40 -15.06 8.15
N GLU A 286 -18.78 -16.23 8.07
CA GLU A 286 -17.35 -16.39 7.86
C GLU A 286 -17.09 -16.88 6.43
N TYR A 287 -16.15 -16.25 5.71
CA TYR A 287 -15.85 -16.56 4.29
C TYR A 287 -14.48 -16.02 3.87
N LEU A 288 -13.86 -16.59 2.82
CA LEU A 288 -12.67 -15.99 2.20
C LEU A 288 -13.05 -14.73 1.42
N TRP A 289 -12.30 -13.64 1.61
CA TRP A 289 -12.47 -12.40 0.86
C TRP A 289 -11.14 -11.64 0.70
N PRO A 290 -10.93 -10.86 -0.37
CA PRO A 290 -9.78 -9.98 -0.48
C PRO A 290 -9.76 -8.91 0.63
N HIS A 291 -8.62 -8.73 1.30
CA HIS A 291 -8.38 -7.66 2.26
C HIS A 291 -8.20 -6.31 1.52
N PRO A 292 -8.74 -5.17 2.03
CA PRO A 292 -8.59 -3.86 1.39
C PRO A 292 -7.13 -3.50 1.12
N ASP A 293 -6.30 -3.51 2.17
CA ASP A 293 -4.92 -3.02 2.08
C ASP A 293 -3.96 -3.98 1.37
N THR A 294 -3.99 -5.28 1.70
CA THR A 294 -3.02 -6.26 1.18
C THR A 294 -3.42 -6.86 -0.17
N ARG A 295 -4.68 -6.67 -0.60
CA ARG A 295 -5.32 -7.26 -1.78
C ARG A 295 -5.29 -8.80 -1.85
N ARG A 296 -4.85 -9.49 -0.79
CA ARG A 296 -4.87 -10.97 -0.69
C ARG A 296 -6.17 -11.47 -0.12
N GLU A 297 -6.55 -12.68 -0.50
CA GLU A 297 -7.58 -13.41 0.22
C GLU A 297 -7.12 -13.82 1.62
N GLN A 298 -8.05 -13.66 2.55
CA GLN A 298 -7.89 -13.95 3.97
C GLN A 298 -9.27 -14.27 4.53
N GLN A 299 -9.35 -15.06 5.60
CA GLN A 299 -10.62 -15.37 6.25
C GLN A 299 -11.24 -14.07 6.78
N LYS A 300 -12.46 -13.75 6.35
CA LYS A 300 -13.23 -12.60 6.82
C LYS A 300 -14.41 -13.07 7.65
N VAL A 301 -14.67 -12.37 8.75
CA VAL A 301 -15.78 -12.60 9.68
C VAL A 301 -16.67 -11.35 9.68
N THR A 302 -17.83 -11.44 9.02
CA THR A 302 -18.75 -10.33 8.78
C THR A 302 -19.98 -10.41 9.66
N TRP A 303 -20.34 -9.29 10.28
CA TRP A 303 -21.63 -9.05 10.92
C TRP A 303 -22.58 -8.40 9.92
N ALA A 304 -23.76 -8.99 9.72
CA ALA A 304 -24.81 -8.48 8.85
C ALA A 304 -26.11 -8.20 9.62
N ILE A 305 -26.45 -6.91 9.69
CA ILE A 305 -27.63 -6.22 10.27
C ILE A 305 -28.85 -6.06 9.35
N ARG A 306 -30.04 -6.66 9.51
CA ARG A 306 -31.22 -6.16 8.77
C ARG A 306 -31.93 -5.04 9.56
N HIS A 307 -32.09 -3.85 8.97
CA HIS A 307 -32.72 -2.67 9.57
C HIS A 307 -33.50 -1.88 8.51
N ASP A 308 -34.77 -1.56 8.80
CA ASP A 308 -35.77 -0.99 7.87
C ASP A 308 -35.71 -1.61 6.46
N GLY A 309 -35.75 -2.95 6.40
CA GLY A 309 -35.69 -3.76 5.17
C GLY A 309 -34.28 -3.99 4.62
N LEU A 310 -33.40 -2.99 4.70
CA LEU A 310 -32.02 -2.98 4.20
C LEU A 310 -31.08 -3.90 5.01
N ILE A 311 -29.98 -4.36 4.42
CA ILE A 311 -28.91 -5.07 5.15
C ILE A 311 -27.65 -4.19 5.25
N PHE A 312 -27.22 -3.91 6.48
CA PHE A 312 -25.99 -3.21 6.83
C PHE A 312 -24.93 -4.23 7.25
N ALA A 313 -23.84 -4.37 6.49
CA ALA A 313 -22.81 -5.38 6.77
C ALA A 313 -21.39 -4.80 6.84
N SER A 314 -20.57 -5.30 7.76
CA SER A 314 -19.12 -5.03 7.88
C SER A 314 -18.45 -6.21 8.57
N GLY A 315 -17.14 -6.38 8.41
CA GLY A 315 -16.41 -7.50 9.01
C GLY A 315 -14.95 -7.17 9.31
N TYR A 316 -14.32 -8.08 10.05
CA TYR A 316 -12.88 -8.10 10.31
C TYR A 316 -12.23 -9.29 9.62
N TYR A 317 -10.91 -9.25 9.45
CA TYR A 317 -10.12 -10.32 8.86
C TYR A 317 -9.34 -11.08 9.95
N ALA A 318 -9.25 -12.40 9.78
CA ALA A 318 -8.70 -13.37 10.71
C ALA A 318 -7.73 -14.32 9.99
N GLY A 319 -6.98 -15.13 10.77
CA GLY A 319 -5.85 -15.91 10.25
C GLY A 319 -4.69 -15.05 9.72
N GLU A 320 -3.67 -15.69 9.15
CA GLU A 320 -2.78 -15.01 8.20
C GLU A 320 -3.37 -15.13 6.78
N PRO A 321 -3.01 -14.24 5.83
CA PRO A 321 -3.42 -14.40 4.43
C PRO A 321 -2.97 -15.75 3.87
N GLU A 322 -3.79 -16.43 3.06
CA GLU A 322 -3.50 -17.82 2.65
C GLU A 322 -2.33 -17.97 1.66
N THR A 323 -1.76 -16.86 1.17
CA THR A 323 -0.66 -16.84 0.21
C THR A 323 0.49 -15.91 0.61
N GLY A 324 1.68 -16.18 0.06
CA GLY A 324 2.89 -15.37 0.20
C GLY A 324 2.82 -14.04 -0.58
N GLU A 325 3.97 -13.44 -0.89
CA GLU A 325 3.96 -12.24 -1.76
C GLU A 325 3.29 -12.58 -3.12
N PRO A 326 2.34 -11.76 -3.62
CA PRO A 326 1.58 -12.12 -4.81
C PRO A 326 2.49 -12.25 -6.03
N ALA A 327 2.37 -13.37 -6.76
CA ALA A 327 3.29 -13.71 -7.84
C ALA A 327 3.38 -12.63 -8.93
N TRP A 328 2.29 -11.88 -9.17
CA TRP A 328 2.25 -10.78 -10.13
C TRP A 328 3.12 -9.57 -9.77
N ARG A 329 3.43 -9.31 -8.49
CA ARG A 329 4.11 -8.05 -8.09
C ARG A 329 5.50 -7.90 -8.72
N ASP A 330 6.22 -9.01 -8.82
CA ASP A 330 7.61 -9.05 -9.29
C ASP A 330 7.76 -9.82 -10.63
N ALA A 331 6.65 -10.10 -11.32
CA ALA A 331 6.62 -10.85 -12.57
C ALA A 331 6.79 -9.95 -13.81
N ASP A 332 7.22 -10.54 -14.91
CA ASP A 332 7.04 -9.92 -16.23
C ASP A 332 5.53 -9.94 -16.58
N PRO A 333 4.93 -8.80 -16.98
CA PRO A 333 3.49 -8.70 -17.18
C PRO A 333 3.00 -9.47 -18.41
N MET A 334 3.84 -9.71 -19.43
CA MET A 334 3.50 -10.57 -20.55
C MET A 334 3.47 -12.04 -20.11
N GLU A 335 4.50 -12.50 -19.39
CA GLU A 335 4.55 -13.86 -18.86
C GLU A 335 3.39 -14.13 -17.88
N TYR A 336 3.09 -13.18 -16.99
CA TYR A 336 2.00 -13.32 -16.02
C TYR A 336 0.61 -13.35 -16.68
N THR A 337 0.38 -12.52 -17.69
CA THR A 337 -0.89 -12.55 -18.47
C THR A 337 -1.12 -13.93 -19.09
N VAL A 338 -0.05 -14.54 -19.65
CA VAL A 338 -0.12 -15.89 -20.23
C VAL A 338 -0.33 -16.95 -19.14
N GLU A 339 0.29 -16.84 -17.98
CA GLU A 339 0.05 -17.75 -16.85
C GLU A 339 -1.41 -17.67 -16.37
N TYR A 340 -1.94 -16.45 -16.14
CA TYR A 340 -3.30 -16.22 -15.68
C TYR A 340 -4.34 -16.80 -16.66
N VAL A 341 -4.17 -16.56 -17.97
CA VAL A 341 -5.05 -17.12 -19.01
C VAL A 341 -4.93 -18.66 -19.08
N ASN A 342 -3.73 -19.23 -18.92
CA ASN A 342 -3.58 -20.68 -18.86
C ASN A 342 -4.22 -21.29 -17.60
N ARG A 343 -4.15 -20.64 -16.43
CA ARG A 343 -4.87 -21.08 -15.22
C ARG A 343 -6.39 -21.11 -15.44
N ALA A 344 -6.94 -20.18 -16.21
CA ALA A 344 -8.35 -20.20 -16.60
C ALA A 344 -8.72 -21.37 -17.53
N VAL A 345 -7.86 -21.66 -18.52
CA VAL A 345 -7.97 -22.83 -19.40
C VAL A 345 -7.90 -24.13 -18.60
N GLU A 346 -6.92 -24.28 -17.70
CA GLU A 346 -6.78 -25.47 -16.85
C GLU A 346 -8.00 -25.66 -15.94
N ARG A 347 -8.57 -24.57 -15.40
CA ARG A 347 -9.80 -24.62 -14.59
C ARG A 347 -11.02 -25.04 -15.42
N TYR A 348 -11.13 -24.58 -16.67
CA TYR A 348 -12.15 -25.02 -17.62
C TYR A 348 -12.00 -26.52 -17.98
N GLU A 349 -10.78 -26.97 -18.32
CA GLU A 349 -10.53 -28.37 -18.70
C GLU A 349 -10.69 -29.34 -17.53
N ARG A 350 -10.43 -28.90 -16.29
CA ARG A 350 -10.52 -29.71 -15.06
C ARG A 350 -11.93 -29.74 -14.46
N ASP A 351 -12.57 -28.58 -14.31
CA ASP A 351 -13.80 -28.41 -13.53
C ASP A 351 -15.04 -28.15 -14.42
N GLY A 352 -14.84 -27.82 -15.70
CA GLY A 352 -15.90 -27.57 -16.68
C GLY A 352 -16.38 -26.11 -16.75
N LEU A 353 -17.22 -25.84 -17.75
CA LEU A 353 -17.73 -24.51 -18.07
C LEU A 353 -18.41 -23.82 -16.87
N GLU A 354 -19.40 -24.48 -16.26
CA GLU A 354 -20.20 -23.91 -15.15
C GLU A 354 -19.33 -23.46 -13.97
N ALA A 355 -18.37 -24.30 -13.56
CA ALA A 355 -17.41 -23.95 -12.51
C ALA A 355 -16.52 -22.76 -12.92
N MET A 356 -16.07 -22.70 -14.16
CA MET A 356 -15.24 -21.60 -14.69
C MET A 356 -16.02 -20.28 -14.72
N LEU A 357 -17.27 -20.28 -15.22
CA LEU A 357 -18.12 -19.09 -15.27
C LEU A 357 -18.43 -18.54 -13.88
N ASN A 358 -18.71 -19.41 -12.91
CA ASN A 358 -19.02 -18.98 -11.53
C ASN A 358 -17.82 -18.30 -10.86
N TYR A 359 -16.60 -18.81 -11.10
CA TYR A 359 -15.38 -18.20 -10.53
C TYR A 359 -14.98 -16.91 -11.25
N TYR A 360 -14.88 -16.92 -12.58
CA TYR A 360 -14.35 -15.78 -13.33
C TYR A 360 -15.35 -14.64 -13.55
N ASN A 361 -16.63 -14.80 -13.21
CA ASN A 361 -17.55 -13.68 -13.01
C ASN A 361 -17.62 -13.19 -11.55
N SER A 362 -16.90 -13.84 -10.62
CA SER A 362 -16.77 -13.37 -9.22
C SER A 362 -15.61 -12.39 -9.05
N VAL A 363 -15.70 -11.55 -8.02
CA VAL A 363 -14.65 -10.58 -7.67
C VAL A 363 -13.36 -11.25 -7.18
N ALA A 364 -13.43 -12.50 -6.73
CA ALA A 364 -12.27 -13.28 -6.29
C ALA A 364 -11.36 -13.72 -7.47
N SER A 365 -11.79 -13.50 -8.71
CA SER A 365 -10.97 -13.78 -9.89
C SER A 365 -9.96 -12.68 -10.24
N PHE A 366 -10.06 -11.49 -9.65
CA PHE A 366 -9.11 -10.40 -9.89
C PHE A 366 -7.79 -10.64 -9.14
N GLU A 367 -6.68 -10.52 -9.86
CA GLU A 367 -5.32 -10.58 -9.31
C GLU A 367 -4.59 -9.29 -9.71
N GLY A 368 -4.59 -8.26 -8.85
CA GLY A 368 -4.09 -6.93 -9.22
C GLY A 368 -4.94 -6.31 -10.35
N GLU A 369 -4.33 -5.97 -11.48
CA GLU A 369 -5.03 -5.52 -12.69
C GLU A 369 -5.49 -6.67 -13.63
N TRP A 370 -5.12 -7.92 -13.33
CA TRP A 370 -5.50 -9.07 -14.14
C TRP A 370 -6.90 -9.58 -13.80
N TYR A 371 -7.73 -9.69 -14.83
CA TYR A 371 -9.04 -10.35 -14.79
C TYR A 371 -9.27 -11.09 -16.11
N LEU A 372 -10.08 -12.15 -16.09
CA LEU A 372 -10.43 -12.90 -17.31
C LEU A 372 -11.58 -12.24 -18.05
N PHE A 373 -11.57 -12.32 -19.37
CA PHE A 373 -12.79 -12.31 -20.17
C PHE A 373 -12.79 -13.49 -21.16
N ALA A 374 -13.96 -14.03 -21.45
CA ALA A 374 -14.09 -15.26 -22.24
C ALA A 374 -15.38 -15.32 -23.06
N THR A 375 -15.29 -15.94 -24.24
CA THR A 375 -16.41 -16.10 -25.19
C THR A 375 -16.57 -17.55 -25.65
N ASP A 376 -17.73 -17.88 -26.24
CA ASP A 376 -17.98 -19.21 -26.84
C ASP A 376 -17.51 -19.34 -28.31
N ASP A 377 -17.85 -20.47 -28.94
CA ASP A 377 -17.58 -20.80 -30.35
C ASP A 377 -18.29 -19.89 -31.37
N LYS A 378 -19.18 -19.01 -30.92
CA LYS A 378 -19.89 -17.99 -31.71
C LYS A 378 -19.40 -16.57 -31.38
N ASP A 379 -18.39 -16.46 -30.52
CA ASP A 379 -17.79 -15.23 -30.01
C ASP A 379 -18.71 -14.42 -29.06
N ILE A 380 -19.69 -15.07 -28.43
CA ILE A 380 -20.56 -14.46 -27.43
C ILE A 380 -19.87 -14.47 -26.06
N TYR A 381 -19.80 -13.33 -25.36
CA TYR A 381 -19.25 -13.24 -24.00
C TYR A 381 -20.05 -14.07 -22.99
N HIS A 382 -19.33 -14.86 -22.19
CA HIS A 382 -19.85 -15.54 -20.99
C HIS A 382 -19.11 -15.13 -19.70
N VAL A 383 -17.95 -14.48 -19.83
CA VAL A 383 -17.17 -13.93 -18.71
C VAL A 383 -16.73 -12.50 -19.02
N HIS A 384 -17.08 -11.55 -18.15
CA HIS A 384 -16.46 -10.21 -18.11
C HIS A 384 -16.73 -9.50 -16.76
N PRO A 385 -16.03 -9.85 -15.66
CA PRO A 385 -16.38 -9.44 -14.30
C PRO A 385 -16.29 -7.92 -14.06
N LEU A 386 -15.43 -7.21 -14.80
CA LEU A 386 -15.32 -5.75 -14.73
C LEU A 386 -16.52 -5.00 -15.32
N LEU A 387 -17.19 -5.60 -16.32
CA LEU A 387 -18.30 -4.99 -17.06
C LEU A 387 -19.36 -6.06 -17.37
N PRO A 388 -20.11 -6.56 -16.38
CA PRO A 388 -21.02 -7.70 -16.56
C PRO A 388 -22.10 -7.48 -17.63
N HIS A 389 -22.40 -6.23 -17.98
CA HIS A 389 -23.33 -5.87 -19.06
C HIS A 389 -22.85 -6.27 -20.47
N LEU A 390 -21.59 -6.68 -20.64
CA LEU A 390 -21.09 -7.28 -21.89
C LEU A 390 -21.46 -8.76 -22.03
N ILE A 391 -21.86 -9.45 -20.96
CA ILE A 391 -22.23 -10.86 -21.02
C ILE A 391 -23.46 -11.03 -21.93
N GLY A 392 -23.34 -11.91 -22.93
CA GLY A 392 -24.35 -12.11 -23.97
C GLY A 392 -24.21 -11.22 -25.22
N THR A 393 -23.25 -10.29 -25.30
CA THR A 393 -22.90 -9.60 -26.56
C THR A 393 -21.88 -10.41 -27.37
N ASP A 394 -21.83 -10.18 -28.68
CA ASP A 394 -20.75 -10.69 -29.53
C ASP A 394 -19.52 -9.76 -29.39
N ILE A 395 -18.34 -10.31 -29.08
CA ILE A 395 -17.12 -9.52 -28.94
C ILE A 395 -16.75 -8.73 -30.22
N LYS A 396 -17.11 -9.18 -31.43
CA LYS A 396 -16.84 -8.41 -32.67
C LYS A 396 -17.66 -7.10 -32.77
N ASP A 397 -18.72 -6.96 -31.97
CA ASP A 397 -19.47 -5.70 -31.82
C ASP A 397 -18.83 -4.75 -30.78
N VAL A 398 -17.81 -5.20 -30.02
CA VAL A 398 -17.04 -4.34 -29.10
C VAL A 398 -15.98 -3.55 -29.85
N ILE A 399 -16.08 -2.23 -29.70
CA ILE A 399 -15.22 -1.21 -30.30
C ILE A 399 -14.71 -0.32 -29.16
N GLY A 400 -13.42 0.01 -29.15
CA GLY A 400 -12.80 0.91 -28.18
C GLY A 400 -13.31 2.35 -28.30
N SER A 401 -13.03 3.19 -27.30
CA SER A 401 -13.49 4.59 -27.31
C SER A 401 -12.90 5.43 -28.45
N ASP A 402 -11.75 5.03 -28.98
CA ASP A 402 -11.05 5.52 -30.16
C ASP A 402 -11.65 5.08 -31.51
N GLY A 403 -12.63 4.15 -31.48
CA GLY A 403 -13.18 3.52 -32.68
C GLY A 403 -12.39 2.30 -33.17
N TYR A 404 -11.35 1.85 -32.46
CA TYR A 404 -10.59 0.66 -32.81
C TYR A 404 -11.42 -0.62 -32.56
N ARG A 405 -11.43 -1.52 -33.55
CA ARG A 405 -12.28 -2.71 -33.55
C ARG A 405 -11.60 -3.87 -32.81
N LEU A 406 -11.16 -3.60 -31.57
CA LEU A 406 -10.40 -4.52 -30.72
C LEU A 406 -11.02 -5.90 -30.62
N GLY A 407 -12.35 -5.99 -30.60
CA GLY A 407 -13.05 -7.27 -30.55
C GLY A 407 -12.98 -8.10 -31.83
N GLU A 408 -12.92 -7.47 -33.02
CA GLU A 408 -12.64 -8.17 -34.27
C GLU A 408 -11.20 -8.67 -34.35
N GLU A 409 -10.25 -8.00 -33.67
CA GLU A 409 -8.84 -8.42 -33.60
C GLU A 409 -8.63 -9.54 -32.59
N LEU A 410 -9.19 -9.43 -31.38
CA LEU A 410 -9.15 -10.47 -30.34
C LEU A 410 -9.83 -11.77 -30.81
N ALA A 411 -10.96 -11.68 -31.53
CA ALA A 411 -11.66 -12.84 -32.07
C ALA A 411 -10.82 -13.67 -33.07
N LYS A 412 -9.68 -13.15 -33.58
CA LYS A 412 -8.74 -13.90 -34.45
C LYS A 412 -7.87 -14.90 -33.69
N ALA A 413 -7.98 -14.96 -32.36
CA ALA A 413 -7.24 -15.89 -31.51
C ALA A 413 -7.31 -17.34 -32.03
N THR A 414 -6.14 -17.99 -32.09
CA THR A 414 -5.97 -19.42 -32.42
C THR A 414 -5.56 -20.21 -31.18
N GLU A 415 -5.22 -21.49 -31.34
CA GLU A 415 -4.57 -22.30 -30.30
C GLU A 415 -3.13 -21.85 -29.97
N GLU A 416 -2.49 -21.03 -30.82
CA GLU A 416 -1.22 -20.37 -30.53
C GLU A 416 -1.42 -19.04 -29.77
N GLY A 417 -2.62 -18.46 -29.86
CA GLY A 417 -3.01 -17.18 -29.28
C GLY A 417 -2.65 -15.97 -30.13
N VAL A 418 -3.14 -14.81 -29.71
CA VAL A 418 -2.92 -13.50 -30.33
C VAL A 418 -2.68 -12.45 -29.24
N TRP A 419 -1.84 -11.46 -29.54
CA TRP A 419 -1.67 -10.26 -28.73
C TRP A 419 -2.29 -9.07 -29.48
N VAL A 420 -3.03 -8.22 -28.76
CA VAL A 420 -3.74 -7.05 -29.32
C VAL A 420 -3.57 -5.88 -28.36
N GLU A 421 -3.17 -4.72 -28.88
CA GLU A 421 -3.13 -3.44 -28.16
C GLU A 421 -4.42 -2.66 -28.40
N TYR A 422 -5.04 -2.13 -27.35
CA TYR A 422 -6.30 -1.36 -27.43
C TYR A 422 -6.48 -0.45 -26.22
N LEU A 423 -7.26 0.63 -26.33
CA LEU A 423 -7.75 1.35 -25.16
C LEU A 423 -8.81 0.52 -24.44
N TRP A 424 -8.75 0.47 -23.11
CA TRP A 424 -9.77 -0.19 -22.28
C TRP A 424 -9.84 0.46 -20.89
N PRO A 425 -10.99 0.41 -20.18
CA PRO A 425 -11.05 0.83 -18.79
C PRO A 425 -10.09 0.00 -17.93
N HIS A 426 -9.19 0.65 -17.19
CA HIS A 426 -8.39 0.00 -16.14
C HIS A 426 -9.34 -0.57 -15.06
N PRO A 427 -9.20 -1.83 -14.58
CA PRO A 427 -10.21 -2.44 -13.71
C PRO A 427 -10.41 -1.68 -12.40
N VAL A 428 -9.40 -0.91 -12.01
CA VAL A 428 -9.40 -0.17 -10.75
C VAL A 428 -9.69 1.32 -10.96
N THR A 429 -9.16 2.02 -11.98
CA THR A 429 -9.50 3.46 -12.18
C THR A 429 -10.82 3.66 -12.92
N LEU A 430 -11.17 2.73 -13.82
CA LEU A 430 -12.19 2.86 -14.88
C LEU A 430 -11.94 3.99 -15.91
N GLU A 431 -10.73 4.56 -15.96
CA GLU A 431 -10.28 5.42 -17.06
C GLU A 431 -9.83 4.56 -18.25
N GLU A 432 -10.14 4.98 -19.48
CA GLU A 432 -9.67 4.34 -20.71
C GLU A 432 -8.17 4.60 -20.89
N VAL A 433 -7.34 3.55 -20.77
CA VAL A 433 -5.88 3.64 -20.95
C VAL A 433 -5.38 2.46 -21.81
N PRO A 434 -4.17 2.55 -22.40
CA PRO A 434 -3.63 1.48 -23.25
C PRO A 434 -3.49 0.14 -22.51
N LYS A 435 -4.04 -0.91 -23.11
CA LYS A 435 -4.01 -2.30 -22.64
C LYS A 435 -3.40 -3.21 -23.69
N VAL A 436 -2.52 -4.13 -23.26
CA VAL A 436 -2.01 -5.24 -24.07
C VAL A 436 -2.74 -6.51 -23.65
N GLY A 437 -3.66 -6.97 -24.49
CA GLY A 437 -4.42 -8.20 -24.26
C GLY A 437 -3.82 -9.42 -24.95
N TYR A 438 -3.73 -10.54 -24.23
CA TYR A 438 -3.52 -11.87 -24.79
C TYR A 438 -4.85 -12.61 -24.88
N ALA A 439 -5.14 -13.22 -26.04
CA ALA A 439 -6.30 -14.09 -26.23
C ALA A 439 -5.89 -15.41 -26.89
N VAL A 440 -6.42 -16.54 -26.40
CA VAL A 440 -6.16 -17.89 -26.93
C VAL A 440 -7.47 -18.68 -27.05
N ARG A 441 -7.56 -19.59 -28.02
CA ARG A 441 -8.71 -20.52 -28.13
C ARG A 441 -8.40 -21.92 -27.64
N ARG A 442 -9.36 -22.51 -26.91
CA ARG A 442 -9.40 -23.90 -26.44
C ARG A 442 -10.84 -24.40 -26.50
N ASP A 443 -11.05 -25.59 -27.08
CA ASP A 443 -12.37 -26.20 -27.37
C ASP A 443 -13.42 -25.23 -27.97
N GLY A 444 -12.98 -24.35 -28.89
CA GLY A 444 -13.80 -23.33 -29.54
C GLY A 444 -13.97 -22.03 -28.74
N MET A 445 -13.98 -22.11 -27.40
CA MET A 445 -13.99 -20.95 -26.52
C MET A 445 -12.72 -20.10 -26.68
N LEU A 446 -12.86 -18.79 -26.46
CA LEU A 446 -11.77 -17.83 -26.35
C LEU A 446 -11.58 -17.47 -24.88
N PHE A 447 -10.34 -17.49 -24.41
CA PHE A 447 -9.91 -17.07 -23.07
C PHE A 447 -8.92 -15.92 -23.23
N ALA A 448 -9.12 -14.82 -22.49
CA ALA A 448 -8.30 -13.63 -22.63
C ALA A 448 -8.13 -12.85 -21.33
N SER A 449 -7.00 -12.18 -21.20
CA SER A 449 -6.70 -11.20 -20.16
C SER A 449 -5.70 -10.19 -20.72
N GLY A 450 -5.20 -9.25 -19.92
CA GLY A 450 -4.18 -8.31 -20.36
C GLY A 450 -3.72 -7.38 -19.25
N TYR A 451 -2.54 -6.83 -19.45
CA TYR A 451 -1.91 -5.83 -18.59
C TYR A 451 -2.00 -4.43 -19.22
N TYR A 452 -1.81 -3.37 -18.44
CA TYR A 452 -1.88 -1.99 -18.92
C TYR A 452 -0.48 -1.37 -19.10
N VAL A 453 -0.36 -0.43 -20.04
CA VAL A 453 0.95 0.05 -20.54
C VAL A 453 1.23 1.49 -20.10
N PRO A 454 2.29 1.73 -19.30
CA PRO A 454 2.81 3.07 -19.03
C PRO A 454 3.35 3.73 -20.31
N ALA A 455 3.20 5.05 -20.45
CA ALA A 455 3.64 5.76 -21.65
C ALA A 455 5.18 5.87 -21.77
N GLU A 456 5.72 5.81 -22.99
CA GLU A 456 7.19 5.80 -23.23
C GLU A 456 7.88 7.16 -22.99
N ASP A 457 7.24 8.29 -23.32
CA ASP A 457 7.72 9.65 -23.05
C ASP A 457 6.53 10.58 -22.74
N PRO A 458 5.90 10.44 -21.55
CA PRO A 458 4.73 11.23 -21.21
C PRO A 458 5.04 12.72 -21.08
N VAL A 459 6.27 13.08 -20.68
CA VAL A 459 6.74 14.47 -20.56
C VAL A 459 6.80 15.12 -21.95
N GLY A 460 7.40 14.47 -22.94
CA GLY A 460 7.47 14.95 -24.32
C GLY A 460 6.10 14.98 -24.99
N GLN A 461 5.30 13.94 -24.82
CA GLN A 461 3.94 13.82 -25.39
C GLN A 461 3.00 14.91 -24.85
N THR A 462 2.99 15.16 -23.54
CA THR A 462 2.20 16.25 -22.94
C THR A 462 2.57 17.62 -23.53
N LYS A 463 3.87 17.89 -23.70
CA LYS A 463 4.34 19.17 -24.29
C LYS A 463 3.98 19.30 -25.76
N ALA A 464 4.11 18.23 -26.54
CA ALA A 464 3.72 18.21 -27.95
C ALA A 464 2.21 18.46 -28.11
N TYR A 465 1.37 17.84 -27.26
CA TYR A 465 -0.08 18.01 -27.28
C TYR A 465 -0.52 19.44 -26.91
N VAL A 466 0.10 20.07 -25.90
CA VAL A 466 -0.13 21.50 -25.58
C VAL A 466 0.31 22.42 -26.73
N GLN A 467 1.46 22.15 -27.36
CA GLN A 467 1.91 22.93 -28.52
C GLN A 467 0.93 22.78 -29.70
N GLN A 468 0.45 21.57 -29.98
CA GLN A 468 -0.55 21.33 -31.03
C GLN A 468 -1.84 22.11 -30.79
N ALA A 469 -2.28 22.24 -29.54
CA ALA A 469 -3.45 23.07 -29.20
C ALA A 469 -3.20 24.57 -29.40
N ILE A 470 -2.00 25.05 -29.08
CA ILE A 470 -1.57 26.44 -29.33
C ILE A 470 -1.47 26.72 -30.85
N ASP A 471 -0.91 25.80 -31.63
CA ASP A 471 -0.81 25.90 -33.08
C ASP A 471 -2.21 25.88 -33.74
N TYR A 472 -3.09 24.98 -33.28
CA TYR A 472 -4.49 24.94 -33.73
C TYR A 472 -5.23 26.25 -33.42
N TYR A 473 -4.98 26.84 -32.25
CA TYR A 473 -5.53 28.13 -31.86
C TYR A 473 -5.02 29.27 -32.76
N GLN A 474 -3.73 29.31 -33.10
CA GLN A 474 -3.17 30.31 -34.02
C GLN A 474 -3.82 30.24 -35.41
N ASP A 475 -4.05 29.03 -35.94
CA ASP A 475 -4.63 28.83 -37.28
C ASP A 475 -6.15 29.04 -37.32
N ASN A 476 -6.89 28.74 -36.24
CA ASN A 476 -8.37 28.63 -36.26
C ASN A 476 -9.11 29.54 -35.27
N GLY A 477 -8.44 30.08 -34.25
CA GLY A 477 -9.01 30.97 -33.23
C GLY A 477 -9.77 30.25 -32.10
N LEU A 478 -10.15 31.03 -31.08
CA LEU A 478 -10.67 30.52 -29.79
C LEU A 478 -11.94 29.66 -29.95
N GLU A 479 -12.95 30.15 -30.66
CA GLU A 479 -14.24 29.44 -30.82
C GLU A 479 -14.08 28.07 -31.50
N ALA A 480 -13.19 27.98 -32.50
CA ALA A 480 -12.87 26.71 -33.17
C ALA A 480 -12.09 25.77 -32.23
N THR A 481 -11.17 26.31 -31.43
CA THR A 481 -10.40 25.56 -30.42
C THR A 481 -11.32 24.99 -29.34
N ILE A 482 -12.27 25.80 -28.83
CA ILE A 482 -13.29 25.38 -27.86
C ILE A 482 -14.21 24.31 -28.45
N ALA A 483 -14.61 24.43 -29.72
CA ALA A 483 -15.44 23.43 -30.38
C ALA A 483 -14.69 22.12 -30.66
N HIS A 484 -13.40 22.17 -30.99
CA HIS A 484 -12.58 20.98 -31.23
C HIS A 484 -12.21 20.27 -29.92
N TYR A 485 -11.63 20.97 -28.95
CA TYR A 485 -11.03 20.34 -27.76
C TYR A 485 -12.01 20.02 -26.62
N ASN A 486 -13.29 20.39 -26.75
CA ASN A 486 -14.37 19.82 -25.91
C ASN A 486 -15.05 18.59 -26.56
N SER A 487 -14.57 18.13 -27.72
CA SER A 487 -15.00 16.86 -28.32
C SER A 487 -14.35 15.66 -27.63
N LYS A 488 -14.77 14.43 -27.96
CA LYS A 488 -14.04 13.22 -27.55
C LYS A 488 -12.87 12.94 -28.50
N GLU A 489 -13.07 13.31 -29.76
CA GLU A 489 -12.20 13.13 -30.91
C GLU A 489 -10.91 13.98 -30.85
N SER A 490 -10.77 14.83 -29.84
CA SER A 490 -9.55 15.57 -29.50
C SER A 490 -8.72 14.94 -28.37
N LEU A 491 -9.20 13.88 -27.72
CA LEU A 491 -8.42 13.15 -26.71
C LEU A 491 -7.38 12.26 -27.42
N ASP A 492 -6.16 12.23 -26.89
CA ASP A 492 -5.08 11.36 -27.36
C ASP A 492 -4.58 10.56 -26.16
N GLY A 493 -5.00 9.29 -26.04
CA GLY A 493 -4.79 8.50 -24.83
C GLY A 493 -5.26 9.21 -23.56
N GLN A 494 -4.31 9.54 -22.67
CA GLN A 494 -4.56 10.29 -21.43
C GLN A 494 -4.58 11.82 -21.60
N TRP A 495 -4.16 12.35 -22.76
CA TRP A 495 -4.03 13.78 -23.00
C TRP A 495 -5.36 14.40 -23.46
N GLY A 496 -5.85 15.34 -22.66
CA GLY A 496 -7.00 16.19 -22.97
C GLY A 496 -6.71 17.65 -22.61
N LEU A 497 -6.95 18.56 -23.56
CA LEU A 497 -6.69 19.99 -23.35
C LEU A 497 -7.65 20.57 -22.31
N THR A 498 -7.08 21.11 -21.23
CA THR A 498 -7.78 22.06 -20.35
C THR A 498 -7.35 23.47 -20.74
N LEU A 499 -8.29 24.40 -20.92
CA LEU A 499 -7.99 25.78 -21.30
C LEU A 499 -8.78 26.76 -20.45
N ALA A 500 -8.08 27.76 -19.90
CA ALA A 500 -8.68 28.93 -19.25
C ALA A 500 -8.43 30.20 -20.08
N ASP A 501 -9.31 31.20 -19.96
CA ASP A 501 -9.20 32.48 -20.67
C ASP A 501 -8.41 33.56 -19.90
N GLU A 502 -8.46 34.81 -20.36
CA GLU A 502 -7.77 35.96 -19.76
C GLU A 502 -8.20 36.26 -18.30
N ASP A 503 -9.44 35.91 -17.92
CA ASP A 503 -9.94 36.02 -16.54
C ASP A 503 -9.58 34.77 -15.69
N ASP A 504 -8.84 33.82 -16.28
CA ASP A 504 -8.60 32.44 -15.85
C ASP A 504 -9.90 31.62 -15.65
N THR A 505 -10.96 31.92 -16.41
CA THR A 505 -12.18 31.11 -16.42
C THR A 505 -12.02 29.91 -17.35
N LEU A 506 -12.32 28.70 -16.88
CA LEU A 506 -12.25 27.49 -17.70
C LEU A 506 -13.24 27.51 -18.87
N ARG A 507 -12.73 27.29 -20.09
CA ARG A 507 -13.49 27.22 -21.36
C ARG A 507 -13.43 25.84 -22.03
N ILE A 508 -12.40 25.06 -21.72
CA ILE A 508 -12.20 23.72 -22.26
C ILE A 508 -11.78 22.80 -21.11
N ALA A 509 -12.46 21.67 -20.96
CA ALA A 509 -12.17 20.65 -19.94
C ALA A 509 -12.85 19.32 -20.31
N PRO A 510 -12.39 18.57 -21.32
CA PRO A 510 -13.11 17.41 -21.86
C PRO A 510 -13.26 16.28 -20.83
N LEU A 511 -12.25 16.09 -19.96
CA LEU A 511 -12.26 15.11 -18.87
C LEU A 511 -13.03 15.60 -17.62
N ALA A 512 -13.46 16.87 -17.59
CA ALA A 512 -14.08 17.49 -16.41
C ALA A 512 -15.09 18.59 -16.80
N GLN A 513 -16.00 18.31 -17.73
CA GLN A 513 -16.88 19.32 -18.36
C GLN A 513 -17.75 20.11 -17.36
N HIS A 514 -17.99 19.58 -16.15
CA HIS A 514 -18.68 20.27 -15.07
C HIS A 514 -17.92 21.47 -14.47
N LEU A 515 -16.63 21.63 -14.79
CA LEU A 515 -15.80 22.79 -14.41
C LEU A 515 -15.80 23.91 -15.46
N ILE A 516 -16.42 23.72 -16.62
CA ILE A 516 -16.48 24.77 -17.65
C ILE A 516 -17.30 25.96 -17.11
N GLY A 517 -16.67 27.13 -17.05
CA GLY A 517 -17.23 28.34 -16.45
C GLY A 517 -16.79 28.63 -15.00
N THR A 518 -15.95 27.80 -14.37
CA THR A 518 -15.36 28.12 -13.05
C THR A 518 -14.06 28.93 -13.19
N ASP A 519 -13.82 29.88 -12.26
CA ASP A 519 -12.50 30.50 -12.08
C ASP A 519 -11.50 29.43 -11.63
N LEU A 520 -10.44 29.25 -12.42
CA LEU A 520 -9.39 28.27 -12.18
C LEU A 520 -8.77 28.44 -10.79
N LYS A 521 -8.62 29.67 -10.29
CA LYS A 521 -8.04 29.99 -8.96
C LYS A 521 -8.83 29.41 -7.80
N GLY A 522 -10.09 29.03 -8.03
CA GLY A 522 -10.94 28.34 -7.06
C GLY A 522 -10.70 26.83 -6.97
N LEU A 523 -9.93 26.23 -7.88
CA LEU A 523 -9.62 24.80 -7.83
C LEU A 523 -8.57 24.48 -6.78
N ALA A 524 -8.88 23.48 -5.96
CA ALA A 524 -7.97 22.91 -4.97
C ALA A 524 -8.00 21.37 -5.02
N THR A 525 -6.90 20.73 -4.61
CA THR A 525 -6.84 19.26 -4.50
C THR A 525 -7.68 18.74 -3.34
N PHE A 526 -7.85 17.41 -3.26
CA PHE A 526 -8.46 16.72 -2.10
C PHE A 526 -7.83 17.12 -0.75
N ARG A 527 -6.51 17.40 -0.70
CA ARG A 527 -5.81 17.90 0.49
C ARG A 527 -5.76 19.44 0.59
N LYS A 528 -6.62 20.16 -0.13
CA LYS A 528 -6.82 21.63 -0.10
C LYS A 528 -5.62 22.48 -0.57
N ARG A 529 -4.67 21.91 -1.33
CA ARG A 529 -3.66 22.70 -2.07
C ARG A 529 -4.37 23.49 -3.17
N GLU A 530 -4.23 24.80 -3.19
CA GLU A 530 -4.89 25.71 -4.15
C GLU A 530 -4.21 25.71 -5.53
N ILE A 531 -4.09 24.52 -6.14
CA ILE A 531 -3.38 24.28 -7.42
C ILE A 531 -3.80 25.23 -8.55
N GLY A 532 -5.04 25.73 -8.54
CA GLY A 532 -5.50 26.74 -9.48
C GLY A 532 -4.65 28.02 -9.49
N LYS A 533 -4.19 28.47 -8.32
CA LYS A 533 -3.33 29.66 -8.19
C LYS A 533 -1.91 29.39 -8.71
N GLU A 534 -1.45 28.15 -8.61
CA GLU A 534 -0.15 27.72 -9.11
C GLU A 534 -0.16 27.57 -10.63
N MET A 535 -1.22 26.99 -11.20
CA MET A 535 -1.44 26.89 -12.65
C MET A 535 -1.53 28.27 -13.32
N VAL A 536 -2.20 29.24 -12.68
CA VAL A 536 -2.31 30.62 -13.18
C VAL A 536 -0.96 31.34 -13.29
N ALA A 537 0.06 30.92 -12.53
CA ALA A 537 1.40 31.50 -12.55
C ALA A 537 2.25 31.07 -13.77
N ALA A 538 1.74 30.21 -14.66
CA ALA A 538 2.43 29.81 -15.88
C ALA A 538 2.65 30.98 -16.86
N THR A 539 3.78 30.94 -17.57
CA THR A 539 4.22 31.94 -18.55
C THR A 539 4.28 31.31 -19.96
N GLU A 540 4.79 32.07 -20.94
CA GLU A 540 5.14 31.55 -22.29
C GLU A 540 6.28 30.51 -22.24
N GLU A 541 7.12 30.51 -21.20
CA GLU A 541 8.17 29.50 -20.98
C GLU A 541 7.60 28.17 -20.45
N GLY A 542 6.38 28.23 -19.91
CA GLY A 542 5.62 27.11 -19.36
C GLY A 542 6.02 26.69 -17.95
N LEU A 543 5.11 25.99 -17.27
CA LEU A 543 5.21 25.55 -15.89
C LEU A 543 4.72 24.10 -15.78
N TRP A 544 5.47 23.25 -15.08
CA TRP A 544 4.97 21.95 -14.63
C TRP A 544 4.37 22.09 -13.23
N ILE A 545 3.15 21.58 -13.03
CA ILE A 545 2.48 21.46 -11.75
C ILE A 545 2.22 19.98 -11.51
N SER A 546 3.03 19.38 -10.64
CA SER A 546 2.90 18.01 -10.15
C SER A 546 2.00 18.01 -8.91
N TYR A 547 1.09 17.05 -8.78
CA TYR A 547 0.33 16.83 -7.54
C TYR A 547 -0.15 15.38 -7.44
N VAL A 548 -0.24 14.85 -6.22
CA VAL A 548 -0.89 13.54 -6.01
C VAL A 548 -2.35 13.63 -6.43
N PHE A 549 -2.72 12.75 -7.34
CA PHE A 549 -4.08 12.52 -7.79
C PHE A 549 -4.53 11.20 -7.15
N PRO A 550 -5.22 11.24 -6.00
CA PRO A 550 -5.58 10.02 -5.30
C PRO A 550 -6.46 9.16 -6.22
N ASN A 551 -6.00 7.95 -6.53
CA ASN A 551 -6.75 7.01 -7.35
C ASN A 551 -7.92 6.48 -6.52
N THR A 552 -9.06 7.17 -6.60
CA THR A 552 -10.21 7.09 -5.65
C THR A 552 -10.91 5.72 -5.60
N ARG A 553 -10.41 4.75 -6.36
CA ARG A 553 -10.93 3.39 -6.48
C ARG A 553 -9.87 2.30 -6.26
N SER A 554 -8.57 2.58 -6.48
CA SER A 554 -7.50 1.56 -6.35
C SER A 554 -6.67 1.62 -5.08
N SER A 555 -6.70 2.75 -4.37
CA SER A 555 -5.81 3.03 -3.23
C SER A 555 -4.33 3.21 -3.61
N GLU A 556 -4.00 3.26 -4.91
CA GLU A 556 -2.65 3.61 -5.39
C GLU A 556 -2.45 5.13 -5.40
N THR A 557 -1.21 5.57 -5.12
CA THR A 557 -0.81 6.97 -5.27
C THR A 557 -0.40 7.22 -6.73
N LEU A 558 -1.35 7.60 -7.59
CA LEU A 558 -1.01 8.21 -8.87
C LEU A 558 -0.59 9.67 -8.68
N TYR A 559 0.34 10.12 -9.51
CA TYR A 559 0.76 11.52 -9.58
C TYR A 559 0.24 12.12 -10.89
N ALA A 560 -0.42 13.28 -10.81
CA ALA A 560 -0.86 14.03 -11.97
C ALA A 560 0.18 15.10 -12.31
N HIS A 561 0.72 15.00 -13.51
CA HIS A 561 1.76 15.89 -14.03
C HIS A 561 1.17 16.80 -15.09
N THR A 562 0.93 18.06 -14.73
CA THR A 562 0.24 19.04 -15.59
C THR A 562 1.24 20.03 -16.17
N TRP A 563 1.37 20.08 -17.50
CA TRP A 563 2.12 21.13 -18.20
C TRP A 563 1.16 22.27 -18.55
N ALA A 564 1.49 23.48 -18.11
CA ALA A 564 0.71 24.69 -18.29
C ALA A 564 1.54 25.75 -19.04
N VAL A 565 0.97 26.38 -20.07
CA VAL A 565 1.61 27.43 -20.88
C VAL A 565 0.61 28.56 -21.07
N ARG A 566 1.01 29.81 -20.79
CA ARG A 566 0.20 30.98 -21.13
C ARG A 566 0.60 31.51 -22.50
N TYR A 567 -0.35 31.65 -23.42
CA TYR A 567 -0.15 32.13 -24.78
C TYR A 567 -1.35 33.00 -25.21
N ASP A 568 -1.07 34.19 -25.74
CA ASP A 568 -2.07 35.21 -26.12
C ASP A 568 -3.13 35.46 -25.01
N GLY A 569 -2.66 35.59 -23.77
CA GLY A 569 -3.48 35.75 -22.55
C GLY A 569 -4.09 34.46 -22.01
N LEU A 570 -4.49 33.55 -22.90
CA LEU A 570 -5.09 32.24 -22.58
C LEU A 570 -4.10 31.30 -21.90
N LEU A 571 -4.59 30.39 -21.07
CA LEU A 571 -3.80 29.37 -20.37
C LEU A 571 -4.13 27.98 -20.90
N PHE A 572 -3.20 27.39 -21.65
CA PHE A 572 -3.29 26.04 -22.22
C PHE A 572 -2.66 25.03 -21.27
N MET A 573 -3.35 23.93 -20.99
CA MET A 573 -2.89 22.90 -20.06
C MET A 573 -3.20 21.50 -20.59
N ALA A 574 -2.27 20.56 -20.43
CA ALA A 574 -2.56 19.13 -20.52
C ALA A 574 -1.83 18.39 -19.40
N ARG A 575 -2.26 17.17 -19.09
CA ARG A 575 -1.65 16.36 -18.05
C ARG A 575 -1.46 14.92 -18.47
N TYR A 576 -0.58 14.23 -17.73
CA TYR A 576 -0.45 12.78 -17.73
C TYR A 576 -0.49 12.26 -16.28
N TYR A 577 -0.59 10.94 -16.10
CA TYR A 577 -0.41 10.27 -14.82
C TYR A 577 0.62 9.14 -14.88
N ASP A 578 1.29 8.89 -13.75
CA ASP A 578 2.16 7.73 -13.51
C ASP A 578 2.15 7.34 -12.01
N ASP A 579 2.85 6.26 -11.67
CA ASP A 579 3.00 5.69 -10.31
C ASP A 579 4.14 6.35 -9.50
N GLN A 580 4.94 7.20 -10.14
CA GLN A 580 6.13 7.82 -9.58
C GLN A 580 5.92 9.32 -9.33
N PRO A 581 6.42 9.90 -8.23
CA PRO A 581 6.58 11.35 -8.20
C PRO A 581 7.62 11.77 -9.25
N GLU A 582 7.29 12.68 -10.19
CA GLU A 582 8.33 13.25 -11.06
C GLU A 582 9.47 13.88 -10.26
N LEU A 583 10.58 13.15 -10.15
CA LEU A 583 11.90 13.71 -9.90
C LEU A 583 12.60 14.08 -11.24
N THR A 584 11.81 14.38 -12.28
CA THR A 584 12.23 14.80 -13.63
C THR A 584 12.11 16.31 -13.86
N LEU A 585 11.67 17.06 -12.84
CA LEU A 585 11.76 18.53 -12.73
C LEU A 585 13.22 19.03 -12.66
N VAL A 586 14.01 18.81 -13.72
CA VAL A 586 15.44 19.14 -13.76
C VAL A 586 15.94 19.70 -15.11
N SER A 587 15.04 20.03 -16.04
CA SER A 587 15.39 20.40 -17.43
C SER A 587 14.94 21.80 -17.89
N ALA A 588 14.16 22.55 -17.09
CA ALA A 588 13.52 23.79 -17.53
C ALA A 588 13.74 25.04 -16.64
N ALA A 589 14.19 24.89 -15.39
CA ALA A 589 14.42 26.06 -14.52
C ALA A 589 15.70 26.83 -14.93
N PRO A 590 15.71 28.18 -14.87
CA PRO A 590 16.75 28.99 -15.52
C PRO A 590 18.09 29.05 -14.77
N ASN A 591 18.17 28.53 -13.54
CA ASN A 591 19.39 28.52 -12.71
C ASN A 591 19.32 27.41 -11.63
N ASP A 592 20.45 27.20 -10.94
CA ASP A 592 20.56 26.17 -9.90
C ASP A 592 19.77 26.45 -8.61
N ASP A 593 19.44 27.71 -8.31
CA ASP A 593 18.65 28.07 -7.13
C ASP A 593 17.20 27.62 -7.31
N ASP A 594 16.60 27.91 -8.47
CA ASP A 594 15.22 27.58 -8.81
C ASP A 594 15.01 26.07 -9.00
N LEU A 595 16.00 25.36 -9.58
CA LEU A 595 16.05 23.89 -9.56
C LEU A 595 16.02 23.33 -8.13
N SER A 596 16.68 23.99 -7.19
CA SER A 596 16.73 23.55 -5.79
C SER A 596 15.43 23.87 -5.04
N ARG A 597 14.75 24.98 -5.39
CA ARG A 597 13.38 25.27 -4.91
C ARG A 597 12.42 24.18 -5.38
N ALA A 598 12.39 23.86 -6.68
CA ALA A 598 11.54 22.81 -7.24
C ALA A 598 11.78 21.44 -6.57
N PHE A 599 13.05 21.09 -6.30
CA PHE A 599 13.40 19.87 -5.58
C PHE A 599 12.86 19.87 -4.13
N VAL A 600 13.04 20.97 -3.37
CA VAL A 600 12.50 21.08 -2.00
C VAL A 600 10.98 20.98 -2.01
N THR A 601 10.30 21.67 -2.93
CA THR A 601 8.84 21.60 -3.06
C THR A 601 8.39 20.17 -3.36
N SER A 602 9.03 19.47 -4.28
CA SER A 602 8.73 18.06 -4.60
C SER A 602 8.92 17.13 -3.39
N ALA A 603 9.93 17.38 -2.56
CA ALA A 603 10.17 16.65 -1.32
C ALA A 603 9.11 16.93 -0.24
N ILE A 604 8.66 18.19 -0.13
CA ILE A 604 7.57 18.61 0.76
C ILE A 604 6.23 18.00 0.30
N GLU A 605 5.96 17.96 -1.00
CA GLU A 605 4.76 17.35 -1.57
C GLU A 605 4.75 15.83 -1.34
N TYR A 606 5.87 15.15 -1.60
CA TYR A 606 6.01 13.71 -1.36
C TYR A 606 5.83 13.37 0.13
N TYR A 607 6.31 14.23 1.03
CA TYR A 607 6.05 14.15 2.47
C TYR A 607 4.58 14.37 2.83
N GLY A 608 3.97 15.43 2.30
CA GLY A 608 2.55 15.73 2.53
C GLY A 608 1.61 14.66 1.97
N ALA A 609 2.06 13.85 1.01
CA ALA A 609 1.36 12.71 0.45
C ALA A 609 1.58 11.39 1.23
N ASN A 610 2.83 10.93 1.27
CA ASN A 610 3.24 9.58 1.70
C ASN A 610 3.75 9.53 3.15
N GLY A 611 3.85 10.68 3.82
CA GLY A 611 4.32 10.80 5.19
C GLY A 611 5.85 10.74 5.33
N LEU A 612 6.31 10.89 6.58
CA LEU A 612 7.73 11.00 6.90
C LEU A 612 8.54 9.77 6.47
N ASP A 613 8.05 8.57 6.81
CA ASP A 613 8.87 7.36 6.74
C ASP A 613 9.12 6.93 5.29
N ALA A 614 8.09 7.00 4.43
CA ALA A 614 8.24 6.83 2.98
C ALA A 614 9.18 7.90 2.37
N THR A 615 9.07 9.16 2.78
CA THR A 615 9.97 10.25 2.31
C THR A 615 11.43 9.96 2.67
N VAL A 616 11.64 9.55 3.92
CA VAL A 616 12.96 9.20 4.45
C VAL A 616 13.53 7.96 3.76
N GLU A 617 12.70 7.01 3.31
CA GLU A 617 13.13 5.84 2.53
C GLU A 617 13.43 6.18 1.07
N PHE A 618 12.49 6.82 0.37
CA PHE A 618 12.62 7.22 -1.05
C PHE A 618 13.86 8.08 -1.29
N TYR A 619 14.05 9.14 -0.49
CA TYR A 619 15.20 10.04 -0.63
C TYR A 619 16.52 9.50 -0.05
N LYS A 620 16.55 8.38 0.68
CA LYS A 620 17.79 7.66 1.05
C LYS A 620 18.45 6.97 -0.15
N SER A 621 17.68 6.65 -1.19
CA SER A 621 18.16 5.92 -2.37
C SER A 621 19.19 6.72 -3.17
N ALA A 622 20.06 6.04 -3.94
CA ALA A 622 20.97 6.72 -4.87
C ALA A 622 20.25 7.34 -6.09
N ALA A 623 18.99 6.94 -6.34
CA ALA A 623 18.15 7.48 -7.42
C ALA A 623 17.58 8.87 -7.09
N SER A 624 17.62 9.29 -5.81
CA SER A 624 17.12 10.59 -5.37
C SER A 624 18.05 11.76 -5.73
N ILE A 625 19.33 11.51 -6.07
CA ILE A 625 20.25 12.57 -6.51
C ILE A 625 19.80 13.10 -7.87
N LYS A 626 19.62 14.42 -8.00
CA LYS A 626 19.38 15.09 -9.29
C LYS A 626 20.33 16.27 -9.45
N ASN A 627 21.21 16.24 -10.46
CA ASN A 627 22.20 17.28 -10.75
C ASN A 627 22.94 17.76 -9.49
N ASP A 628 23.67 16.84 -8.85
CA ASP A 628 24.36 16.96 -7.55
C ASP A 628 23.52 17.26 -6.29
N ARG A 629 22.21 17.49 -6.41
CA ARG A 629 21.36 17.84 -5.25
C ARG A 629 21.17 16.70 -4.26
N THR A 630 21.14 17.06 -2.98
CA THR A 630 20.90 16.15 -1.86
C THR A 630 19.84 16.72 -0.92
N LEU A 631 18.82 15.95 -0.57
CA LEU A 631 17.89 16.29 0.51
C LEU A 631 18.51 15.98 1.88
N ILE A 632 18.26 16.87 2.83
CA ILE A 632 18.48 16.73 4.26
C ILE A 632 17.15 17.07 4.95
N LEU A 633 16.70 16.22 5.87
CA LEU A 633 15.54 16.50 6.72
C LEU A 633 16.01 16.62 8.16
N ILE A 634 15.60 17.67 8.86
CA ILE A 634 15.93 17.92 10.27
C ILE A 634 14.63 18.24 11.03
N ASP A 635 14.42 17.67 12.21
CA ASP A 635 13.25 17.99 13.03
C ASP A 635 13.43 19.23 13.93
N LYS A 636 12.34 19.68 14.55
CA LYS A 636 12.31 20.73 15.60
C LYS A 636 13.20 20.43 16.82
N ALA A 637 13.58 19.18 17.06
CA ALA A 637 14.51 18.78 18.13
C ALA A 637 15.98 18.73 17.64
N ALA A 638 16.25 19.21 16.42
CA ALA A 638 17.55 19.18 15.75
C ALA A 638 18.10 17.77 15.45
N SER A 639 17.25 16.77 15.33
CA SER A 639 17.62 15.43 14.84
C SER A 639 17.57 15.39 13.33
N VAL A 640 18.64 14.90 12.68
CA VAL A 640 18.66 14.67 11.23
C VAL A 640 17.92 13.38 10.91
N LEU A 641 16.72 13.50 10.33
CA LEU A 641 15.86 12.39 9.92
C LEU A 641 16.34 11.75 8.61
N LEU A 642 17.00 12.54 7.75
CA LEU A 642 17.57 12.12 6.47
C LEU A 642 18.88 12.86 6.19
N ALA A 643 19.92 12.15 5.78
CA ALA A 643 21.10 12.70 5.10
C ALA A 643 21.66 11.70 4.08
N TYR A 644 22.03 12.18 2.89
CA TYR A 644 22.43 11.34 1.76
C TYR A 644 23.90 10.84 1.79
N GLN A 645 24.21 9.79 1.02
CA GLN A 645 25.51 9.12 0.92
C GLN A 645 26.56 9.95 0.13
N PRO A 646 27.62 10.46 0.80
CA PRO A 646 28.47 9.59 1.62
C PRO A 646 28.46 9.95 3.11
N VAL A 647 27.39 10.56 3.63
CA VAL A 647 27.31 11.01 5.03
C VAL A 647 26.23 10.25 5.84
N PRO A 648 26.19 8.90 5.81
CA PRO A 648 25.19 8.14 6.59
C PRO A 648 25.35 8.36 8.10
N ALA A 649 26.57 8.70 8.54
CA ALA A 649 26.91 9.05 9.92
C ALA A 649 26.25 10.36 10.43
N LEU A 650 25.43 11.04 9.60
CA LEU A 650 24.53 12.13 10.04
C LEU A 650 23.11 11.68 10.35
N SER A 651 22.58 10.61 9.72
CA SER A 651 21.19 10.19 9.97
C SER A 651 21.04 9.71 11.42
N GLY A 652 20.05 10.24 12.14
CA GLY A 652 19.85 10.02 13.58
C GLY A 652 20.82 10.81 14.48
N GLN A 653 21.57 11.79 13.96
CA GLN A 653 22.41 12.67 14.80
C GLN A 653 21.67 13.95 15.21
N TYR A 654 21.91 14.39 16.45
CA TYR A 654 21.58 15.73 16.91
C TYR A 654 22.58 16.76 16.35
N VAL A 655 22.09 17.82 15.72
CA VAL A 655 22.89 18.90 15.11
C VAL A 655 22.73 20.25 15.81
N GLY A 656 22.01 20.30 16.93
CA GLY A 656 21.80 21.53 17.70
C GLY A 656 23.04 22.06 18.45
N PRO A 657 22.89 23.12 19.28
CA PRO A 657 23.99 23.77 19.99
C PRO A 657 24.86 22.79 20.78
N GLY A 658 26.18 22.92 20.65
CA GLY A 658 27.17 22.02 21.26
C GLY A 658 27.46 20.74 20.48
N SER A 659 26.69 20.42 19.43
CA SER A 659 27.00 19.29 18.53
C SER A 659 28.27 19.53 17.71
N ARG A 660 28.98 18.44 17.38
CA ARG A 660 30.04 18.41 16.35
C ARG A 660 29.56 18.81 14.94
N PHE A 661 28.25 18.90 14.74
CA PHE A 661 27.58 19.25 13.49
C PHE A 661 26.77 20.55 13.60
N SER A 662 27.07 21.42 14.56
CA SER A 662 26.33 22.67 14.82
C SER A 662 26.11 23.58 13.60
N GLY A 663 27.01 23.56 12.61
CA GLY A 663 26.85 24.27 11.34
C GLY A 663 25.73 23.76 10.43
N LEU A 664 25.16 22.57 10.68
CA LEU A 664 23.88 22.13 10.10
C LEU A 664 22.69 22.56 10.98
N GLY A 665 22.91 22.74 12.30
CA GLY A 665 21.93 23.34 13.20
C GLY A 665 21.61 24.80 12.87
N GLU A 666 22.54 25.53 12.25
CA GLU A 666 22.29 26.89 11.75
C GLU A 666 21.12 26.92 10.73
N LEU A 667 20.94 25.86 9.93
CA LEU A 667 19.80 25.73 8.99
C LEU A 667 18.46 25.77 9.72
N ILE A 668 18.38 25.26 10.96
CA ILE A 668 17.16 25.28 11.78
C ILE A 668 16.83 26.71 12.23
N SER A 669 17.84 27.51 12.55
CA SER A 669 17.66 28.93 12.93
C SER A 669 17.41 29.85 11.73
N LEU A 670 17.67 29.38 10.50
CA LEU A 670 17.48 30.13 9.26
C LEU A 670 16.19 29.76 8.52
N ALA A 671 15.69 28.54 8.67
CA ALA A 671 14.56 28.02 7.89
C ALA A 671 13.27 28.84 8.05
N THR A 672 12.68 29.24 6.93
CA THR A 672 11.40 29.94 6.83
C THR A 672 10.45 29.17 5.91
N GLU A 673 9.15 29.45 5.97
CA GLU A 673 8.15 28.85 5.05
C GLU A 673 8.40 29.26 3.58
N GLU A 674 8.98 30.45 3.34
CA GLU A 674 9.39 30.96 2.02
C GLU A 674 10.76 30.40 1.54
N GLY A 675 11.51 29.75 2.43
CA GLY A 675 12.85 29.23 2.19
C GLY A 675 13.98 30.25 2.32
N ALA A 676 14.95 29.96 3.20
CA ALA A 676 16.15 30.76 3.40
C ALA A 676 17.40 30.10 2.78
N TRP A 677 18.37 30.92 2.38
CA TRP A 677 19.62 30.46 1.77
C TRP A 677 20.81 30.60 2.73
N ALA A 678 21.68 29.58 2.74
CA ALA A 678 22.94 29.57 3.47
C ALA A 678 24.07 28.95 2.61
N THR A 679 25.32 29.29 2.89
CA THR A 679 26.50 28.67 2.24
C THR A 679 27.40 28.09 3.32
N SER A 680 27.68 26.78 3.24
CA SER A 680 28.45 26.03 4.23
C SER A 680 29.30 24.95 3.55
N ARG A 681 30.14 24.23 4.31
CA ARG A 681 30.85 23.07 3.77
C ARG A 681 29.93 21.85 3.73
N GLY A 682 29.90 21.17 2.59
CA GLY A 682 29.22 19.89 2.43
C GLY A 682 30.04 18.94 1.57
N VAL A 683 29.69 17.65 1.59
CA VAL A 683 30.35 16.66 0.72
C VAL A 683 29.56 16.49 -0.57
N ASN A 684 30.19 16.73 -1.71
CA ASN A 684 29.59 16.53 -3.02
C ASN A 684 29.20 15.04 -3.22
N PRO A 685 27.96 14.72 -3.62
CA PRO A 685 27.55 13.32 -3.77
C PRO A 685 28.19 12.63 -4.98
N ALA A 686 28.69 13.36 -5.99
CA ALA A 686 29.35 12.81 -7.17
C ALA A 686 30.88 12.72 -6.99
N THR A 687 31.54 13.80 -6.57
CA THR A 687 33.02 13.83 -6.42
C THR A 687 33.51 13.21 -5.10
N LYS A 688 32.62 13.10 -4.09
CA LYS A 688 32.91 12.67 -2.72
C LYS A 688 33.95 13.54 -1.98
N GLN A 689 34.15 14.80 -2.42
CA GLN A 689 35.03 15.77 -1.77
C GLN A 689 34.23 16.78 -0.92
N GLU A 690 34.86 17.35 0.11
CA GLU A 690 34.35 18.56 0.78
C GLU A 690 34.51 19.77 -0.13
N GLU A 691 33.45 20.55 -0.29
CA GLU A 691 33.42 21.80 -1.05
C GLU A 691 32.46 22.81 -0.39
N PRO A 692 32.51 24.10 -0.78
CA PRO A 692 31.44 25.04 -0.48
C PRO A 692 30.16 24.62 -1.21
N ARG A 693 29.11 24.31 -0.45
CA ARG A 693 27.78 23.97 -0.96
C ARG A 693 26.78 25.00 -0.47
N ARG A 694 25.81 25.29 -1.33
CA ARG A 694 24.74 26.25 -1.08
C ARG A 694 23.48 25.48 -0.71
N PHE A 695 22.85 25.88 0.39
CA PHE A 695 21.75 25.18 1.05
C PHE A 695 20.52 26.08 1.04
N LEU A 696 19.44 25.61 0.42
CA LEU A 696 18.10 26.13 0.68
C LEU A 696 17.57 25.42 1.93
N ALA A 697 16.90 26.13 2.84
CA ALA A 697 16.25 25.57 4.03
C ALA A 697 14.82 26.12 4.16
N VAL A 698 13.84 25.24 3.97
CA VAL A 698 12.40 25.54 4.08
C VAL A 698 11.85 24.87 5.34
N LEU A 699 11.08 25.62 6.13
CA LEU A 699 10.33 25.09 7.26
C LEU A 699 8.95 24.63 6.79
N HIS A 700 8.64 23.33 6.94
CA HIS A 700 7.32 22.78 6.60
C HIS A 700 6.90 21.70 7.61
N ASP A 701 5.67 21.78 8.12
CA ASP A 701 5.12 20.95 9.22
C ASP A 701 6.02 20.82 10.47
N GLY A 702 6.96 21.77 10.66
CA GLY A 702 7.95 21.69 11.73
C GLY A 702 9.15 20.78 11.47
N LEU A 703 9.33 20.33 10.23
CA LEU A 703 10.58 19.81 9.72
C LEU A 703 11.28 20.89 8.88
N VAL A 704 12.60 20.87 8.90
CA VAL A 704 13.44 21.66 8.00
C VAL A 704 13.79 20.77 6.82
N PHE A 705 13.21 21.08 5.66
CA PHE A 705 13.57 20.51 4.38
C PHE A 705 14.72 21.33 3.80
N SER A 706 15.90 20.73 3.67
CA SER A 706 17.05 21.41 3.08
C SER A 706 17.63 20.66 1.89
N VAL A 707 17.85 21.38 0.80
CA VAL A 707 18.56 20.86 -0.39
C VAL A 707 19.89 21.59 -0.53
N SER A 708 20.96 20.81 -0.71
CA SER A 708 22.30 21.35 -1.03
C SER A 708 22.66 21.15 -2.49
N HIS A 709 23.24 22.17 -3.13
CA HIS A 709 23.92 22.08 -4.44
C HIS A 709 25.33 22.70 -4.37
N SER A 710 26.14 22.54 -5.41
CA SER A 710 27.42 23.25 -5.54
C SER A 710 27.23 24.78 -5.49
N ALA A 711 28.02 25.50 -4.70
CA ALA A 711 27.92 26.96 -4.57
C ALA A 711 28.62 27.71 -5.73
N LEU A 712 28.14 28.92 -6.06
CA LEU A 712 28.76 29.76 -7.08
C LEU A 712 30.03 30.45 -6.57
N VAL A 713 30.90 30.87 -7.50
CA VAL A 713 32.16 31.58 -7.17
C VAL A 713 31.91 32.89 -6.42
N GLU A 714 30.76 33.54 -6.66
CA GLU A 714 30.35 34.78 -6.02
C GLU A 714 29.85 34.52 -4.58
N ASP A 715 29.06 33.46 -4.35
CA ASP A 715 28.64 33.01 -3.01
C ASP A 715 29.85 32.73 -2.10
N ILE A 716 30.90 32.12 -2.66
CA ILE A 716 32.17 31.83 -1.96
C ILE A 716 32.90 33.11 -1.57
N ALA A 717 32.85 34.15 -2.41
CA ALA A 717 33.50 35.42 -2.13
C ALA A 717 32.81 36.19 -0.98
N ASP A 718 31.47 36.26 -0.98
CA ASP A 718 30.73 36.92 0.11
C ASP A 718 30.75 36.11 1.42
N SER A 719 30.69 34.77 1.36
CA SER A 719 30.89 33.90 2.53
C SER A 719 32.29 34.09 3.16
N THR A 720 33.34 34.16 2.34
CA THR A 720 34.72 34.44 2.81
C THR A 720 34.81 35.81 3.49
N LYS A 721 34.16 36.82 2.91
CA LYS A 721 34.10 38.20 3.42
C LYS A 721 33.33 38.29 4.73
N GLU A 722 32.23 37.56 4.89
CA GLU A 722 31.51 37.46 6.16
C GLU A 722 32.36 36.76 7.24
N TYR A 723 33.02 35.64 6.91
CA TYR A 723 33.91 34.94 7.84
C TYR A 723 35.07 35.84 8.31
N VAL A 724 35.69 36.59 7.40
CA VAL A 724 36.72 37.60 7.74
C VAL A 724 36.15 38.69 8.65
N ASN A 725 34.94 39.20 8.38
CA ASN A 725 34.30 40.19 9.25
C ASN A 725 33.96 39.62 10.64
N LYS A 726 33.49 38.38 10.74
CA LYS A 726 33.26 37.67 12.02
C LYS A 726 34.57 37.49 12.79
N ALA A 727 35.66 37.12 12.12
CA ALA A 727 36.99 36.99 12.73
C ALA A 727 37.55 38.34 13.22
N ILE A 728 37.38 39.43 12.45
CA ILE A 728 37.75 40.79 12.87
C ILE A 728 36.93 41.23 14.08
N ALA A 729 35.61 41.06 14.05
CA ALA A 729 34.74 41.44 15.17
C ALA A 729 35.08 40.66 16.45
N ARG A 730 35.42 39.37 16.33
CA ARG A 730 35.87 38.55 17.47
C ARG A 730 37.23 38.99 18.00
N TYR A 731 38.20 39.25 17.12
CA TYR A 731 39.51 39.80 17.48
C TYR A 731 39.37 41.15 18.23
N ASP A 732 38.49 42.04 17.75
CA ASP A 732 38.22 43.33 18.37
C ASP A 732 37.54 43.22 19.75
N SER A 733 36.86 42.11 20.06
CA SER A 733 36.17 41.88 21.35
C SER A 733 36.91 40.98 22.34
N GLU A 734 37.64 39.97 21.86
CA GLU A 734 38.26 38.91 22.67
C GLU A 734 39.81 38.94 22.61
N GLY A 735 40.41 39.61 21.62
CA GLY A 735 41.86 39.75 21.45
C GLY A 735 42.48 38.74 20.47
N LEU A 736 43.82 38.68 20.42
CA LEU A 736 44.57 37.91 19.42
C LEU A 736 44.57 36.38 19.66
N ASP A 737 44.26 35.93 20.88
CA ASP A 737 44.27 34.51 21.25
C ASP A 737 42.92 33.81 20.96
N ALA A 738 41.98 34.48 20.27
CA ALA A 738 40.60 34.07 20.02
C ALA A 738 40.23 34.01 18.52
#